data_AF-A0A2G7H0J5-F1
#
_entry.id   AF-A0A2G7H0J5-F1
#
_cell.length_a   1.000
_cell.length_b   1.000
_cell.length_c   1.000
_cell.angle_alpha   90.00
_cell.angle_beta   90.00
_cell.angle_gamma   90.00
#
_symmetry.space_group_name_H-M   'P 1'
#
loop_
_entity.id
_entity.type
_entity.pdbx_description
1 polymer ?
#
loop_
_entity_poly.entity_id
_entity_poly.type
_entity_poly.pdbx_seq_one_letter_code
_entity_poly.pdbx_strand_id
1 'polypeptide(L)'
;MNITDLIQSFFGGDGAARLGQAAGLDLGSAQRALGVGLPLQLDALADHAATPGGPAQIAEAIENLPRFGSVQEAMEGADGAQNLRQAGELLGPVLLGSRSGTVAQTVAEQAGVPAGGAQHLMGMALPLLLSLLGQRGANAGNIGSMLGGLKGTLGGLGGLLGAGTALGGAALGGVAGLGGAVGLGKPDPAVTPADRAHVPDLQAPVVGVPSMTTPSVAAVGAAGALSAEGMLDFLKGQFSGEAAERIGTAAGFGGNAGRRATQAALPLVLNALVQKGRTEAGATDLLNLARPFESLADSHGQLNTNTLNDAAETARIEGQGRGLLGGLFGNVEGLSGRLGTALGGSGASAGRLLALMTPLVLAVLGRRASAGNLGAAGLSGLLGGMGGSLAGLLPTGLSSLGALLGAGGAAGVAAAGVGAAGLGAAGAAAAATAARANVPPVTPVTTTPVPPAPPERERRGGFPWWIIPLLALLLLGGCWLVNRQPAGTDGTATTVTDPAASILVTNPASDANLPPEPFTMSGTGPAGVALTIQDEGQEVAAATVGQDGSWTADLPAPTVGEHTYTVEGGSARSEFKVTVADAGTDATGTDATGTDATTDTDTTTATTDTDTTGTDTTGAVATGFAIAAPAADTELPAGGFTMNGTGTPGEELELFEDGTSLGKITVGEDGTWTFDVPSPAAGAHTYSVNGPDGTELGTVSTTVAAASADASAANCTEDYTLSITDGQTVSEPFRFGGVGQGEGYSVTVKRGERTIGTKDIPLDATCGWSYQSKPGAGTISYEVRPIGDAAAEPLSRVTLTVGN
;
A
#
# COMPACT_ATOMS: atom_id res chain seq x y z
N MET A 1 5.05 38.66 31.04
CA MET A 1 3.96 38.23 30.13
C MET A 1 3.80 36.74 30.28
N ASN A 2 2.56 36.28 30.48
CA ASN A 2 2.25 34.86 30.51
C ASN A 2 2.36 34.30 29.08
N ILE A 3 2.75 33.03 28.92
CA ILE A 3 2.94 32.43 27.60
C ILE A 3 1.62 32.29 26.84
N THR A 4 0.51 32.18 27.57
CA THR A 4 -0.84 32.25 27.02
C THR A 4 -1.14 33.60 26.38
N ASP A 5 -0.81 34.72 27.06
CA ASP A 5 -1.00 36.06 26.50
C ASP A 5 -0.16 36.24 25.24
N LEU A 6 1.01 35.60 25.20
CA LEU A 6 1.92 35.63 24.05
C LEU A 6 1.35 34.83 22.87
N ILE A 7 0.87 33.61 23.09
CA ILE A 7 0.22 32.79 22.05
C ILE A 7 -1.02 33.52 21.51
N GLN A 8 -1.82 34.14 22.39
CA GLN A 8 -2.95 34.97 21.98
C GLN A 8 -2.53 36.22 21.21
N SER A 9 -1.40 36.85 21.57
CA SER A 9 -0.87 37.99 20.81
C SER A 9 -0.28 37.60 19.45
N PHE A 10 0.28 36.38 19.36
CA PHE A 10 0.97 35.89 18.18
C PHE A 10 0.00 35.31 17.16
N PHE A 11 -0.99 34.53 17.62
CA PHE A 11 -1.99 33.87 16.78
C PHE A 11 -3.34 34.58 16.78
N GLY A 12 -3.53 35.67 17.54
CA GLY A 12 -4.81 36.40 17.60
C GLY A 12 -5.06 37.30 16.40
N GLY A 13 -6.27 37.90 16.37
CA GLY A 13 -6.67 38.99 15.47
C GLY A 13 -6.21 38.83 14.01
N ASP A 14 -5.20 39.63 13.64
CA ASP A 14 -4.65 39.68 12.28
C ASP A 14 -3.87 38.41 11.88
N GLY A 15 -3.24 37.73 12.85
CA GLY A 15 -2.53 36.47 12.61
C GLY A 15 -3.47 35.31 12.29
N ALA A 16 -4.56 35.18 13.05
CA ALA A 16 -5.62 34.20 12.77
C ALA A 16 -6.29 34.48 11.42
N ALA A 17 -6.52 35.75 11.08
CA ALA A 17 -7.13 36.14 9.81
C ALA A 17 -6.29 35.67 8.61
N ARG A 18 -4.97 35.88 8.67
CA ARG A 18 -4.06 35.50 7.57
C ARG A 18 -3.84 34.00 7.46
N LEU A 19 -3.71 33.30 8.59
CA LEU A 19 -3.64 31.84 8.61
C LEU A 19 -4.94 31.21 8.10
N GLY A 20 -6.09 31.79 8.48
CA GLY A 20 -7.39 31.41 7.97
C GLY A 20 -7.49 31.57 6.46
N GLN A 21 -7.15 32.76 5.94
CA GLN A 21 -7.18 33.04 4.51
C GLN A 21 -6.26 32.10 3.71
N ALA A 22 -5.06 31.82 4.22
CA ALA A 22 -4.13 30.86 3.61
C ALA A 22 -4.61 29.40 3.68
N ALA A 23 -5.50 29.08 4.62
CA ALA A 23 -6.12 27.76 4.79
C ALA A 23 -7.53 27.65 4.18
N GLY A 24 -8.02 28.69 3.49
CA GLY A 24 -9.37 28.72 2.92
C GLY A 24 -10.50 28.84 3.97
N LEU A 25 -10.20 29.37 5.15
CA LEU A 25 -11.13 29.55 6.27
C LEU A 25 -11.41 31.04 6.53
N ASP A 26 -12.64 31.38 6.92
CA ASP A 26 -12.96 32.70 7.43
C ASP A 26 -12.33 32.95 8.82
N LEU A 27 -12.25 34.22 9.23
CA LEU A 27 -11.60 34.63 10.49
C LEU A 27 -12.22 33.98 11.72
N GLY A 28 -13.54 33.84 11.79
CA GLY A 28 -14.22 33.23 12.95
C GLY A 28 -13.98 31.73 13.01
N SER A 29 -13.96 31.06 11.87
CA SER A 29 -13.61 29.64 11.76
C SER A 29 -12.15 29.37 12.09
N ALA A 30 -11.23 30.20 11.60
CA ALA A 30 -9.81 30.11 11.91
C ALA A 30 -9.52 30.34 13.41
N GLN A 31 -10.20 31.30 14.04
CA GLN A 31 -10.06 31.55 15.49
C GLN A 31 -10.56 30.37 16.33
N ARG A 32 -11.70 29.76 15.97
CA ARG A 32 -12.21 28.55 16.64
C ARG A 32 -11.27 27.37 16.43
N ALA A 33 -10.79 27.17 15.21
CA ALA A 33 -9.86 26.09 14.87
C ALA A 33 -8.51 26.22 15.60
N LEU A 34 -7.94 27.43 15.66
CA LEU A 34 -6.72 27.71 16.44
C LEU A 34 -6.95 27.56 17.94
N GLY A 35 -8.12 27.98 18.44
CA GLY A 35 -8.49 27.87 19.84
C GLY A 35 -8.56 26.42 20.33
N VAL A 36 -9.04 25.50 19.48
CA VAL A 36 -9.08 24.06 19.75
C VAL A 36 -7.74 23.38 19.45
N GLY A 37 -7.10 23.74 18.34
CA GLY A 37 -5.94 23.03 17.80
C GLY A 37 -4.61 23.35 18.48
N LEU A 38 -4.35 24.61 18.84
CA LEU A 38 -3.09 24.99 19.49
C LEU A 38 -2.86 24.25 20.82
N PRO A 39 -3.86 24.10 21.72
CA PRO A 39 -3.70 23.31 22.93
C PRO A 39 -3.39 21.83 22.65
N LEU A 40 -4.04 21.23 21.64
CA LEU A 40 -3.84 19.83 21.26
C LEU A 40 -2.44 19.59 20.66
N GLN A 41 -1.94 20.52 19.85
CA GLN A 41 -0.57 20.45 19.34
C GLN A 41 0.45 20.59 20.47
N LEU A 42 0.24 21.52 21.41
CA LEU A 42 1.12 21.66 22.58
C LEU A 42 1.10 20.42 23.48
N ASP A 43 -0.06 19.78 23.62
CA ASP A 43 -0.21 18.52 24.37
C ASP A 43 0.57 17.38 23.71
N ALA A 44 0.43 17.23 22.39
CA ALA A 44 1.17 16.24 21.62
C ALA A 44 2.70 16.48 21.66
N LEU A 45 3.14 17.74 21.60
CA LEU A 45 4.55 18.09 21.77
C LEU A 45 5.05 17.79 23.18
N ALA A 46 4.23 18.00 24.21
CA ALA A 46 4.58 17.69 25.59
C ALA A 46 4.73 16.17 25.80
N ASP A 47 3.83 15.38 25.21
CA ASP A 47 3.89 13.92 25.22
C ASP A 47 5.12 13.43 24.45
N HIS A 48 5.46 14.04 23.30
CA HIS A 48 6.67 13.72 22.54
C HIS A 48 7.94 14.07 23.32
N ALA A 49 7.97 15.22 24.00
CA ALA A 49 9.07 15.62 24.89
C ALA A 49 9.26 14.67 26.08
N ALA A 50 8.25 13.88 26.45
CA ALA A 50 8.37 12.86 27.50
C ALA A 50 9.02 11.55 27.01
N THR A 51 9.22 11.39 25.69
CA THR A 51 9.87 10.19 25.12
C THR A 51 11.40 10.26 25.17
N PRO A 52 12.10 9.11 25.18
CA PRO A 52 13.56 9.09 25.07
C PRO A 52 14.03 9.70 23.73
N GLY A 53 14.73 10.83 23.79
CA GLY A 53 15.23 11.55 22.61
C GLY A 53 14.28 12.61 22.04
N GLY A 54 13.02 12.65 22.46
CA GLY A 54 12.04 13.66 22.04
C GLY A 54 12.50 15.11 22.27
N PRO A 55 13.04 15.49 23.44
CA PRO A 55 13.55 16.84 23.69
C PRO A 55 14.66 17.27 22.72
N ALA A 56 15.51 16.34 22.27
CA ALA A 56 16.57 16.62 21.32
C ALA A 56 16.02 16.85 19.91
N GLN A 57 15.05 16.04 19.49
CA GLN A 57 14.38 16.17 18.19
C GLN A 57 13.58 17.48 18.09
N ILE A 58 12.88 17.87 19.16
CA ILE A 58 12.16 19.16 19.19
C ILE A 58 13.15 20.33 19.17
N ALA A 59 14.28 20.22 19.90
CA ALA A 59 15.32 21.25 19.87
C ALA A 59 15.97 21.40 18.49
N GLU A 60 16.26 20.29 17.81
CA GLU A 60 16.80 20.27 16.44
C GLU A 60 15.81 20.88 15.44
N ALA A 61 14.51 20.56 15.55
CA ALA A 61 13.47 21.18 14.74
C ALA A 61 13.38 22.71 14.97
N ILE A 62 13.51 23.16 16.22
CA ILE A 62 13.54 24.58 16.57
C ILE A 62 14.78 25.29 16.01
N GLU A 63 15.94 24.63 16.01
CA GLU A 63 17.20 25.19 15.49
C GLU A 63 17.19 25.32 13.96
N ASN A 64 16.53 24.39 13.26
CA ASN A 64 16.42 24.38 11.80
C ASN A 64 15.32 25.33 11.27
N LEU A 65 14.44 25.85 12.12
CA LEU A 65 13.38 26.77 11.73
C LEU A 65 13.83 28.25 11.78
N PRO A 66 13.44 29.09 10.80
CA PRO A 66 13.60 30.52 10.91
C PRO A 66 12.84 31.07 12.12
N ARG A 67 13.41 32.08 12.80
CA ARG A 67 12.78 32.72 13.95
C ARG A 67 11.87 33.85 13.48
N PHE A 68 10.56 33.62 13.51
CA PHE A 68 9.54 34.59 13.12
C PHE A 68 9.07 35.43 14.31
N GLY A 69 9.23 36.74 14.28
CA GLY A 69 8.76 37.67 15.32
C GLY A 69 7.24 37.83 15.36
N SER A 70 6.55 37.50 14.25
CA SER A 70 5.09 37.45 14.18
C SER A 70 4.64 36.53 13.03
N VAL A 71 3.35 36.14 13.04
CA VAL A 71 2.71 35.47 11.89
C VAL A 71 2.79 36.32 10.63
N GLN A 72 2.76 37.65 10.79
CA GLN A 72 2.89 38.60 9.68
C GLN A 72 4.24 38.46 8.98
N GLU A 73 5.33 38.49 9.74
CA GLU A 73 6.70 38.37 9.26
C GLU A 73 6.95 37.01 8.60
N ALA A 74 6.35 35.95 9.13
CA ALA A 74 6.42 34.61 8.52
C ALA A 74 5.72 34.54 7.15
N MET A 75 4.78 35.45 6.89
CA MET A 75 3.97 35.51 5.68
C MET A 75 4.31 36.70 4.76
N GLU A 76 5.37 37.46 5.04
CA GLU A 76 5.72 38.67 4.27
C GLU A 76 6.28 38.37 2.85
N GLY A 77 6.66 37.12 2.57
CA GLY A 77 7.09 36.67 1.24
C GLY A 77 5.95 36.02 0.42
N ALA A 78 6.04 36.09 -0.92
CA ALA A 78 5.05 35.52 -1.85
C ALA A 78 4.76 34.02 -1.60
N ASP A 79 5.77 33.29 -1.13
CA ASP A 79 5.69 31.84 -0.86
C ASP A 79 5.65 31.51 0.65
N GLY A 80 5.52 32.50 1.53
CA GLY A 80 5.62 32.30 2.99
C GLY A 80 4.63 31.27 3.53
N ALA A 81 3.38 31.30 3.06
CA ALA A 81 2.34 30.33 3.44
C ALA A 81 2.64 28.91 2.93
N GLN A 82 3.22 28.77 1.74
CA GLN A 82 3.58 27.46 1.17
C GLN A 82 4.79 26.86 1.91
N ASN A 83 5.79 27.68 2.20
CA ASN A 83 6.97 27.26 2.96
C ASN A 83 6.62 26.83 4.40
N LEU A 84 5.71 27.54 5.07
CA LEU A 84 5.21 27.16 6.38
C LEU A 84 4.42 25.85 6.34
N ARG A 85 3.65 25.62 5.28
CA ARG A 85 2.89 24.37 5.10
C ARG A 85 3.82 23.18 4.88
N GLN A 86 4.79 23.30 3.98
CA GLN A 86 5.79 22.27 3.74
C GLN A 86 6.61 21.98 5.01
N ALA A 87 7.00 23.01 5.76
CA ALA A 87 7.67 22.82 7.05
C ALA A 87 6.78 22.07 8.06
N GLY A 88 5.48 22.38 8.09
CA GLY A 88 4.49 21.68 8.91
C GLY A 88 4.30 20.21 8.53
N GLU A 89 4.25 19.89 7.24
CA GLU A 89 4.10 18.54 6.70
C GLU A 89 5.34 17.68 6.99
N LEU A 90 6.53 18.26 6.96
CA LEU A 90 7.78 17.57 7.29
C LEU A 90 7.93 17.36 8.81
N LEU A 91 7.53 18.34 9.63
CA LEU A 91 7.69 18.28 11.08
C LEU A 91 6.55 17.55 11.79
N GLY A 92 5.35 17.53 11.20
CA GLY A 92 4.15 16.92 11.77
C GLY A 92 4.33 15.43 12.11
N PRO A 93 4.73 14.57 11.16
CA PRO A 93 4.95 13.14 11.41
C PRO A 93 6.11 12.87 12.37
N VAL A 94 7.16 13.71 12.37
CA VAL A 94 8.34 13.52 13.20
C VAL A 94 8.10 13.91 14.66
N LEU A 95 7.35 15.00 14.89
CA LEU A 95 7.16 15.56 16.24
C LEU A 95 5.82 15.19 16.88
N LEU A 96 4.77 14.94 16.09
CA LEU A 96 3.46 14.53 16.59
C LEU A 96 3.14 13.05 16.29
N GLY A 97 3.93 12.37 15.45
CA GLY A 97 3.70 10.98 15.09
C GLY A 97 2.34 10.78 14.42
N SER A 98 1.67 9.68 14.77
CA SER A 98 0.30 9.38 14.33
C SER A 98 -0.76 10.38 14.83
N ARG A 99 -0.42 11.27 15.76
CA ARG A 99 -1.38 12.24 16.32
C ARG A 99 -1.63 13.44 15.42
N SER A 100 -0.75 13.73 14.45
CA SER A 100 -0.92 14.87 13.52
C SER A 100 -2.27 14.82 12.79
N GLY A 101 -2.64 13.65 12.27
CA GLY A 101 -3.95 13.40 11.63
C GLY A 101 -5.12 13.50 12.61
N THR A 102 -4.98 12.92 13.81
CA THR A 102 -6.05 12.97 14.83
C THR A 102 -6.30 14.37 15.37
N VAL A 103 -5.27 15.21 15.49
CA VAL A 103 -5.42 16.60 15.95
C VAL A 103 -6.18 17.41 14.90
N ALA A 104 -5.84 17.29 13.61
CA ALA A 104 -6.56 17.98 12.55
C ALA A 104 -8.04 17.55 12.45
N GLN A 105 -8.32 16.26 12.63
CA GLN A 105 -9.69 15.74 12.62
C GLN A 105 -10.50 16.18 13.85
N THR A 106 -9.90 16.15 15.03
CA THR A 106 -10.53 16.65 16.27
C THR A 106 -10.84 18.14 16.16
N VAL A 107 -9.96 18.93 15.52
CA VAL A 107 -10.18 20.35 15.27
C VAL A 107 -11.31 20.57 14.27
N ALA A 108 -11.37 19.80 13.19
CA ALA A 108 -12.44 19.88 12.21
C ALA A 108 -13.82 19.63 12.86
N GLU A 109 -13.92 18.60 13.70
CA GLU A 109 -15.15 18.21 14.40
C GLU A 109 -15.56 19.22 15.48
N GLN A 110 -14.62 19.65 16.33
CA GLN A 110 -14.93 20.53 17.47
C GLN A 110 -15.06 22.02 17.07
N ALA A 111 -14.33 22.47 16.05
CA ALA A 111 -14.44 23.83 15.55
C ALA A 111 -15.51 23.98 14.45
N GLY A 112 -16.05 22.87 13.91
CA GLY A 112 -17.05 22.87 12.85
C GLY A 112 -16.50 23.49 11.57
N VAL A 113 -15.29 23.09 11.16
CA VAL A 113 -14.59 23.60 9.98
C VAL A 113 -14.24 22.47 9.01
N PRO A 114 -14.14 22.72 7.69
CA PRO A 114 -13.74 21.71 6.72
C PRO A 114 -12.42 21.01 7.09
N ALA A 115 -12.37 19.69 6.97
CA ALA A 115 -11.19 18.89 7.34
C ALA A 115 -9.91 19.34 6.61
N GLY A 116 -10.03 19.65 5.31
CA GLY A 116 -8.92 20.21 4.53
C GLY A 116 -8.43 21.54 5.13
N GLY A 117 -9.32 22.48 5.42
CA GLY A 117 -8.94 23.77 6.04
C GLY A 117 -8.29 23.61 7.41
N ALA A 118 -8.79 22.69 8.25
CA ALA A 118 -8.19 22.37 9.54
C ALA A 118 -6.77 21.79 9.41
N GLN A 119 -6.56 20.87 8.46
CA GLN A 119 -5.24 20.29 8.18
C GLN A 119 -4.24 21.34 7.72
N HIS A 120 -4.62 22.19 6.76
CA HIS A 120 -3.77 23.26 6.26
C HIS A 120 -3.41 24.26 7.37
N LEU A 121 -4.40 24.65 8.18
CA LEU A 121 -4.20 25.59 9.29
C LEU A 121 -3.32 25.00 10.41
N MET A 122 -3.51 23.73 10.77
CA MET A 122 -2.67 23.03 11.75
C MET A 122 -1.24 22.81 11.25
N GLY A 123 -1.07 22.53 9.95
CA GLY A 123 0.25 22.41 9.31
C GLY A 123 1.05 23.70 9.42
N MET A 124 0.44 24.86 9.18
CA MET A 124 1.11 26.16 9.31
C MET A 124 1.32 26.58 10.77
N ALA A 125 0.41 26.22 11.69
CA ALA A 125 0.48 26.61 13.10
C ALA A 125 1.63 25.94 13.86
N LEU A 126 1.99 24.71 13.50
CA LEU A 126 3.05 23.93 14.16
C LEU A 126 4.45 24.59 14.08
N PRO A 127 5.00 24.92 12.90
CA PRO A 127 6.31 25.57 12.79
C PRO A 127 6.32 26.97 13.43
N LEU A 128 5.19 27.68 13.42
CA LEU A 128 5.03 28.96 14.11
C LEU A 128 5.09 28.79 15.64
N LEU A 129 4.45 27.75 16.18
CA LEU A 129 4.54 27.38 17.59
C LEU A 129 5.98 27.03 18.00
N LEU A 130 6.69 26.27 17.17
CA LEU A 130 8.09 25.90 17.41
C LEU A 130 9.03 27.11 17.35
N SER A 131 8.84 28.00 16.38
CA SER A 131 9.57 29.28 16.29
C SER A 131 9.34 30.14 17.54
N LEU A 132 8.10 30.24 18.01
CA LEU A 132 7.74 30.96 19.23
C LEU A 132 8.43 30.37 20.47
N LEU A 133 8.47 29.04 20.56
CA LEU A 133 9.12 28.31 21.64
C LEU A 133 10.65 28.51 21.61
N GLY A 134 11.25 28.51 20.42
CA GLY A 134 12.66 28.83 20.20
C GLY A 134 13.05 30.24 20.60
N GLN A 135 12.20 31.24 20.32
CA GLN A 135 12.41 32.62 20.78
C GLN A 135 12.41 32.75 22.31
N ARG A 136 11.74 31.83 23.01
CA ARG A 136 11.75 31.77 24.48
C ARG A 136 12.99 31.07 25.05
N GLY A 137 13.90 30.62 24.19
CA GLY A 137 15.11 29.90 24.58
C GLY A 137 14.84 28.44 24.91
N ALA A 138 13.79 27.84 24.33
CA ALA A 138 13.55 26.42 24.46
C ALA A 138 14.69 25.61 23.82
N ASN A 139 15.19 24.64 24.56
CA ASN A 139 16.28 23.76 24.19
C ASN A 139 16.06 22.39 24.83
N ALA A 140 16.87 21.39 24.45
CA ALA A 140 16.73 20.02 24.93
C ALA A 140 16.73 19.89 26.47
N GLY A 141 17.34 20.83 27.20
CA GLY A 141 17.42 20.81 28.66
C GLY A 141 16.23 21.41 29.40
N ASN A 142 15.43 22.28 28.77
CA ASN A 142 14.33 22.99 29.43
C ASN A 142 12.94 22.75 28.78
N ILE A 143 12.88 22.21 27.57
CA ILE A 143 11.64 22.13 26.78
C ILE A 143 10.56 21.27 27.44
N GLY A 144 10.94 20.15 28.08
CA GLY A 144 9.98 19.31 28.82
C GLY A 144 9.38 20.02 30.04
N SER A 145 10.17 20.83 30.76
CA SER A 145 9.67 21.61 31.89
C SER A 145 8.79 22.78 31.46
N MET A 146 9.11 23.41 30.31
CA MET A 146 8.32 24.49 29.74
C MET A 146 6.97 23.97 29.24
N LEU A 147 6.97 22.89 28.44
CA LEU A 147 5.76 22.27 27.90
C LEU A 147 4.88 21.67 29.01
N GLY A 148 5.47 21.06 30.04
CA GLY A 148 4.73 20.58 31.21
C GLY A 148 4.07 21.71 32.01
N GLY A 149 4.74 22.87 32.14
CA GLY A 149 4.16 24.06 32.77
C GLY A 149 3.01 24.67 31.96
N LEU A 150 3.12 24.65 30.63
CA LEU A 150 2.08 25.10 29.68
C LEU A 150 0.82 24.22 29.72
N LYS A 151 0.99 22.89 29.78
CA LYS A 151 -0.13 21.93 29.87
C LYS A 151 -0.97 22.17 31.14
N GLY A 152 -0.32 22.51 32.25
CA GLY A 152 -1.00 22.82 33.51
C GLY A 152 -1.82 24.11 33.50
N THR A 153 -1.44 25.12 32.70
CA THR A 153 -2.15 26.40 32.62
C THR A 153 -3.24 26.42 31.53
N LEU A 154 -3.09 25.64 30.46
CA LEU A 154 -4.05 25.55 29.34
C LEU A 154 -5.32 24.78 29.67
N GLY A 155 -5.27 23.80 30.58
CA GLY A 155 -6.46 23.10 31.08
C GLY A 155 -7.49 24.01 31.77
N GLY A 156 -7.12 25.25 32.14
CA GLY A 156 -8.03 26.25 32.70
C GLY A 156 -8.69 27.20 31.68
N LEU A 157 -8.26 27.20 30.41
CA LEU A 157 -8.66 28.20 29.40
C LEU A 157 -9.81 27.74 28.48
N GLY A 158 -10.04 26.43 28.36
CA GLY A 158 -11.17 25.89 27.58
C GLY A 158 -12.55 26.36 28.09
N GLY A 159 -12.65 26.82 29.34
CA GLY A 159 -13.87 27.40 29.90
C GLY A 159 -14.01 28.93 29.75
N LEU A 160 -12.95 29.65 29.37
CA LEU A 160 -12.93 31.11 29.34
C LEU A 160 -13.03 31.69 27.92
N LEU A 161 -12.62 30.93 26.90
CA LEU A 161 -12.68 31.38 25.50
C LEU A 161 -14.03 31.10 24.82
N GLY A 162 -14.94 30.37 25.49
CA GLY A 162 -16.33 30.14 25.04
C GLY A 162 -17.37 31.06 25.68
N ALA A 163 -16.99 31.98 26.56
CA ALA A 163 -17.91 32.85 27.31
C ALA A 163 -17.72 34.32 26.93
N GLY A 164 -18.19 34.69 25.74
CA GLY A 164 -18.08 36.05 25.23
C GLY A 164 -19.20 36.42 24.28
N THR A 165 -20.46 36.35 24.73
CA THR A 165 -21.58 37.30 24.45
C THR A 165 -22.93 36.70 24.84
N ALA A 166 -23.43 37.03 26.04
CA ALA A 166 -24.87 37.13 26.33
C ALA A 166 -25.08 37.77 27.71
N LEU A 167 -25.09 39.09 27.77
CA LEU A 167 -25.72 39.84 28.85
C LEU A 167 -26.92 40.59 28.28
N GLY A 168 -28.12 40.23 28.74
CA GLY A 168 -29.39 40.89 28.43
C GLY A 168 -30.56 40.05 28.93
N GLY A 169 -30.95 40.23 30.20
CA GLY A 169 -31.97 39.40 30.85
C GLY A 169 -33.41 39.85 30.65
N ALA A 170 -34.36 38.97 30.98
CA ALA A 170 -35.52 39.22 31.85
C ALA A 170 -36.44 38.00 31.93
N ALA A 171 -36.63 37.52 33.17
CA ALA A 171 -37.81 36.95 33.82
C ALA A 171 -38.88 36.14 33.06
N LEU A 172 -39.21 34.97 33.64
CA LEU A 172 -40.51 34.37 34.03
C LEU A 172 -40.29 32.84 34.00
N GLY A 173 -40.49 32.00 35.01
CA GLY A 173 -41.21 32.05 36.27
C GLY A 173 -41.91 30.68 36.48
N GLY A 174 -41.50 29.91 37.49
CA GLY A 174 -42.41 29.05 38.28
C GLY A 174 -42.50 27.53 38.02
N VAL A 175 -42.05 26.78 39.05
CA VAL A 175 -42.67 25.60 39.74
C VAL A 175 -42.94 24.29 38.97
N ALA A 176 -42.75 23.05 39.48
CA ALA A 176 -42.69 22.46 40.83
C ALA A 176 -41.89 21.12 40.78
N GLY A 177 -41.06 20.74 41.78
CA GLY A 177 -41.38 19.79 42.88
C GLY A 177 -41.04 18.32 42.50
N LEU A 178 -40.33 17.45 43.24
CA LEU A 178 -40.08 17.27 44.67
C LEU A 178 -38.94 16.23 44.94
N GLY A 179 -38.15 16.44 46.02
CA GLY A 179 -37.40 15.47 46.87
C GLY A 179 -36.04 14.94 46.36
N GLY A 180 -34.86 15.11 46.98
CA GLY A 180 -34.42 15.36 48.37
C GLY A 180 -33.88 14.05 49.01
N ALA A 181 -32.72 13.92 49.67
CA ALA A 181 -31.63 14.84 50.02
C ALA A 181 -30.43 14.09 50.70
N VAL A 182 -29.29 14.81 50.86
CA VAL A 182 -28.21 14.76 51.91
C VAL A 182 -27.10 13.69 51.80
N GLY A 183 -25.77 13.93 51.94
CA GLY A 183 -24.95 15.15 52.12
C GLY A 183 -23.63 14.92 52.92
N LEU A 184 -22.55 15.64 52.54
CA LEU A 184 -21.36 16.11 53.31
C LEU A 184 -20.22 15.08 53.61
N GLY A 185 -18.90 15.38 53.56
CA GLY A 185 -18.13 16.64 53.47
C GLY A 185 -16.60 16.39 53.28
N LYS A 186 -15.84 17.48 53.06
CA LYS A 186 -14.43 17.62 52.56
C LYS A 186 -13.39 17.76 53.74
N PRO A 187 -12.09 18.14 53.58
CA PRO A 187 -10.85 17.32 53.57
C PRO A 187 -9.74 17.70 54.62
N ASP A 188 -8.66 16.88 54.71
CA ASP A 188 -7.19 17.10 55.00
C ASP A 188 -6.72 17.99 56.21
N PRO A 189 -5.46 17.90 56.77
CA PRO A 189 -4.15 17.62 56.11
C PRO A 189 -2.95 16.97 56.91
N ALA A 190 -1.84 16.68 56.18
CA ALA A 190 -0.39 16.90 56.47
C ALA A 190 0.48 16.20 57.59
N VAL A 191 1.60 15.57 57.13
CA VAL A 191 3.06 15.75 57.53
C VAL A 191 3.78 14.85 58.60
N THR A 192 4.62 13.91 58.08
CA THR A 192 6.04 13.50 58.46
C THR A 192 6.37 12.69 59.76
N PRO A 193 7.63 12.23 60.04
CA PRO A 193 8.06 10.81 59.94
C PRO A 193 8.89 10.25 61.15
N ALA A 194 9.44 9.01 61.01
CA ALA A 194 10.50 8.34 61.82
C ALA A 194 10.12 7.70 63.18
N ASP A 195 10.40 6.41 63.40
CA ASP A 195 11.63 5.88 64.02
C ASP A 195 11.48 4.36 64.36
N ARG A 196 12.59 3.77 64.77
CA ARG A 196 13.09 2.39 64.75
C ARG A 196 12.72 1.56 66.01
N ALA A 197 12.83 0.24 65.83
CA ALA A 197 13.09 -0.83 66.83
C ALA A 197 11.91 -1.39 67.66
N HIS A 198 11.71 -2.72 67.59
CA HIS A 198 12.08 -3.70 68.64
C HIS A 198 11.35 -5.05 68.43
N VAL A 199 12.11 -6.15 68.34
CA VAL A 199 11.66 -7.56 68.48
C VAL A 199 11.78 -7.94 69.97
N PRO A 200 10.95 -8.82 70.56
CA PRO A 200 11.15 -10.28 70.38
C PRO A 200 9.92 -11.23 70.54
N ASP A 201 10.08 -12.40 69.90
CA ASP A 201 9.74 -13.79 70.29
C ASP A 201 8.50 -14.14 71.14
N LEU A 202 7.68 -15.09 70.65
CA LEU A 202 7.15 -16.21 71.46
C LEU A 202 6.71 -17.41 70.59
N GLN A 203 7.20 -18.58 70.99
CA GLN A 203 7.04 -19.95 70.50
C GLN A 203 5.61 -20.45 70.10
N ALA A 204 5.66 -21.36 69.12
CA ALA A 204 4.75 -22.41 68.60
C ALA A 204 3.77 -23.12 69.59
N PRO A 205 2.77 -23.92 69.13
CA PRO A 205 3.07 -25.24 68.53
C PRO A 205 2.21 -25.68 67.32
N VAL A 206 2.79 -26.65 66.61
CA VAL A 206 2.29 -27.42 65.47
C VAL A 206 1.35 -28.54 65.94
N VAL A 207 0.24 -28.75 65.24
CA VAL A 207 -0.46 -30.06 65.16
C VAL A 207 -0.78 -30.34 63.70
N GLY A 208 -0.24 -31.45 63.20
CA GLY A 208 -0.38 -31.91 61.82
C GLY A 208 -1.70 -32.62 61.55
N VAL A 209 -2.10 -32.59 60.27
CA VAL A 209 -3.18 -33.42 59.71
C VAL A 209 -2.62 -34.08 58.44
N PRO A 210 -2.79 -35.40 58.26
CA PRO A 210 -2.11 -36.17 57.21
C PRO A 210 -2.78 -36.00 55.83
N SER A 211 -1.92 -35.98 54.82
CA SER A 211 -2.24 -35.91 53.40
C SER A 211 -2.99 -37.17 52.93
N MET A 212 -4.21 -36.99 52.43
CA MET A 212 -4.79 -37.91 51.45
C MET A 212 -4.68 -37.28 50.07
N THR A 213 -3.83 -37.91 49.28
CA THR A 213 -3.56 -37.71 47.86
C THR A 213 -4.83 -37.84 47.04
N THR A 214 -5.39 -36.71 46.62
CA THR A 214 -5.99 -36.62 45.29
C THR A 214 -4.84 -36.65 44.29
N PRO A 215 -4.93 -37.38 43.16
CA PRO A 215 -3.97 -37.21 42.09
C PRO A 215 -4.13 -35.79 41.58
N SER A 216 -3.17 -34.95 41.93
CA SER A 216 -3.01 -33.62 41.36
C SER A 216 -2.88 -33.77 39.84
N VAL A 217 -3.93 -33.38 39.12
CA VAL A 217 -3.87 -33.17 37.67
C VAL A 217 -3.05 -31.90 37.33
N ALA A 218 -2.48 -31.22 38.33
CA ALA A 218 -1.71 -29.99 38.17
C ALA A 218 -0.19 -30.21 38.03
N ALA A 219 0.30 -31.46 37.97
CA ALA A 219 1.71 -31.77 37.71
C ALA A 219 1.96 -32.37 36.31
N VAL A 220 0.96 -32.39 35.42
CA VAL A 220 1.14 -32.73 33.99
C VAL A 220 1.21 -31.47 33.11
N GLY A 221 0.74 -30.32 33.59
CA GLY A 221 0.67 -29.07 32.80
C GLY A 221 1.99 -28.32 32.60
N ALA A 222 2.95 -28.39 33.54
CA ALA A 222 4.20 -27.64 33.43
C ALA A 222 5.29 -28.36 32.62
N ALA A 223 5.33 -29.70 32.65
CA ALA A 223 6.19 -30.50 31.78
C ALA A 223 5.62 -30.62 30.35
N GLY A 224 4.29 -30.59 30.21
CA GLY A 224 3.60 -30.54 28.91
C GLY A 224 3.81 -29.21 28.17
N ALA A 225 3.92 -28.09 28.89
CA ALA A 225 4.06 -26.74 28.32
C ALA A 225 5.30 -26.50 27.44
N LEU A 226 6.37 -27.30 27.64
CA LEU A 226 7.60 -27.28 26.84
C LEU A 226 7.81 -28.59 26.04
N SER A 227 6.83 -29.50 26.08
CA SER A 227 6.84 -30.72 25.25
C SER A 227 6.43 -30.40 23.81
N ALA A 228 6.87 -31.25 22.87
CA ALA A 228 6.51 -31.11 21.47
C ALA A 228 4.98 -31.17 21.25
N GLU A 229 4.28 -32.08 21.94
CA GLU A 229 2.81 -32.16 21.87
C GLU A 229 2.13 -30.93 22.46
N GLY A 230 2.56 -30.44 23.63
CA GLY A 230 1.91 -29.31 24.29
C GLY A 230 2.16 -27.98 23.57
N MET A 231 3.34 -27.80 22.95
CA MET A 231 3.61 -26.66 22.07
C MET A 231 2.73 -26.70 20.82
N LEU A 232 2.55 -27.89 20.25
CA LEU A 232 1.72 -28.06 19.07
C LEU A 232 0.23 -27.80 19.36
N ASP A 233 -0.27 -28.28 20.50
CA ASP A 233 -1.63 -28.02 20.95
C ASP A 233 -1.85 -26.51 21.22
N PHE A 234 -0.87 -25.86 21.83
CA PHE A 234 -0.86 -24.42 22.03
C PHE A 234 -0.93 -23.65 20.70
N LEU A 235 -0.08 -23.97 19.73
CA LEU A 235 -0.08 -23.32 18.42
C LEU A 235 -1.42 -23.51 17.69
N LYS A 236 -2.00 -24.71 17.75
CA LYS A 236 -3.35 -24.93 17.21
C LYS A 236 -4.38 -24.04 17.87
N GLY A 237 -4.32 -23.89 19.19
CA GLY A 237 -5.19 -22.97 19.93
C GLY A 237 -5.08 -21.53 19.42
N GLN A 238 -3.85 -21.04 19.22
CA GLN A 238 -3.58 -19.67 18.76
C GLN A 238 -4.02 -19.39 17.32
N PHE A 239 -3.87 -20.35 16.43
CA PHE A 239 -4.20 -20.22 15.00
C PHE A 239 -5.56 -20.88 14.66
N SER A 240 -6.49 -20.85 15.61
CA SER A 240 -7.87 -21.36 15.44
C SER A 240 -8.91 -20.29 15.77
N GLY A 241 -10.19 -20.62 15.57
CA GLY A 241 -11.30 -19.73 15.91
C GLY A 241 -11.26 -18.40 15.16
N GLU A 242 -11.43 -17.31 15.89
CA GLU A 242 -11.50 -15.94 15.36
C GLU A 242 -10.14 -15.44 14.84
N ALA A 243 -9.03 -15.82 15.48
CA ALA A 243 -7.69 -15.46 15.00
C ALA A 243 -7.41 -16.05 13.60
N ALA A 244 -7.85 -17.29 13.36
CA ALA A 244 -7.71 -17.95 12.08
C ALA A 244 -8.52 -17.29 10.97
N GLU A 245 -9.69 -16.75 11.33
CA GLU A 245 -10.55 -16.02 10.42
C GLU A 245 -9.90 -14.70 10.01
N ARG A 246 -9.45 -13.91 11.00
CA ARG A 246 -8.78 -12.63 10.76
C ARG A 246 -7.51 -12.76 9.91
N ILE A 247 -6.68 -13.78 10.20
CA ILE A 247 -5.49 -14.08 9.39
C ILE A 247 -5.87 -14.45 7.95
N GLY A 248 -6.94 -15.24 7.79
CA GLY A 248 -7.48 -15.60 6.48
C GLY A 248 -7.99 -14.39 5.71
N THR A 249 -8.75 -13.51 6.37
CA THR A 249 -9.29 -12.28 5.77
C THR A 249 -8.17 -11.31 5.37
N ALA A 250 -7.16 -11.13 6.22
CA ALA A 250 -5.98 -10.32 5.90
C ALA A 250 -5.19 -10.88 4.70
N ALA A 251 -5.30 -12.19 4.45
CA ALA A 251 -4.72 -12.86 3.29
C ALA A 251 -5.63 -12.91 2.05
N GLY A 252 -6.82 -12.30 2.11
CA GLY A 252 -7.78 -12.25 1.00
C GLY A 252 -8.74 -13.44 0.92
N PHE A 253 -8.90 -14.23 2.00
CA PHE A 253 -9.90 -15.29 2.08
C PHE A 253 -11.12 -14.86 2.90
N GLY A 254 -12.30 -14.84 2.29
CA GLY A 254 -13.56 -14.49 2.96
C GLY A 254 -14.12 -15.60 3.88
N GLY A 255 -14.62 -15.19 5.05
CA GLY A 255 -15.43 -16.01 5.96
C GLY A 255 -14.84 -17.38 6.31
N ASN A 256 -15.66 -18.43 6.19
CA ASN A 256 -15.29 -19.80 6.55
C ASN A 256 -14.15 -20.41 5.69
N ALA A 257 -13.81 -19.79 4.55
CA ALA A 257 -12.65 -20.19 3.75
C ALA A 257 -11.35 -19.75 4.42
N GLY A 258 -11.31 -18.56 5.04
CA GLY A 258 -10.14 -18.03 5.74
C GLY A 258 -9.70 -18.91 6.91
N ARG A 259 -10.64 -19.38 7.74
CA ARG A 259 -10.33 -20.32 8.84
C ARG A 259 -9.74 -21.63 8.34
N ARG A 260 -10.30 -22.19 7.26
CA ARG A 260 -9.82 -23.44 6.64
C ARG A 260 -8.44 -23.25 6.01
N ALA A 261 -8.21 -22.12 5.35
CA ALA A 261 -6.94 -21.75 4.75
C ALA A 261 -5.84 -21.63 5.80
N THR A 262 -6.07 -20.87 6.88
CA THR A 262 -5.12 -20.72 7.99
C THR A 262 -4.80 -22.07 8.66
N GLN A 263 -5.81 -22.92 8.85
CA GLN A 263 -5.63 -24.27 9.41
C GLN A 263 -4.84 -25.20 8.49
N ALA A 264 -4.96 -25.04 7.17
CA ALA A 264 -4.20 -25.82 6.18
C ALA A 264 -2.76 -25.32 6.00
N ALA A 265 -2.53 -24.02 6.19
CA ALA A 265 -1.22 -23.38 6.07
C ALA A 265 -0.33 -23.60 7.31
N LEU A 266 -0.93 -23.72 8.50
CA LEU A 266 -0.20 -23.91 9.76
C LEU A 266 0.76 -25.12 9.74
N PRO A 267 0.34 -26.35 9.34
CA PRO A 267 1.25 -27.49 9.24
C PRO A 267 2.41 -27.30 8.23
N LEU A 268 2.19 -26.53 7.15
CA LEU A 268 3.20 -26.27 6.13
C LEU A 268 4.31 -25.35 6.66
N VAL A 269 3.92 -24.25 7.29
CA VAL A 269 4.85 -23.31 7.93
C VAL A 269 5.62 -24.00 9.05
N LEU A 270 4.93 -24.77 9.90
CA LEU A 270 5.57 -25.53 10.96
C LEU A 270 6.56 -26.57 10.43
N ASN A 271 6.24 -27.27 9.34
CA ASN A 271 7.15 -28.24 8.76
C ASN A 271 8.45 -27.58 8.27
N ALA A 272 8.37 -26.42 7.61
CA ALA A 272 9.56 -25.69 7.18
C ALA A 272 10.41 -25.18 8.34
N LEU A 273 9.76 -24.68 9.40
CA LEU A 273 10.45 -24.27 10.62
C LEU A 273 11.10 -25.45 11.33
N VAL A 274 10.44 -26.60 11.39
CA VAL A 274 11.03 -27.84 11.95
C VAL A 274 12.21 -28.30 11.11
N GLN A 275 12.13 -28.25 9.78
CA GLN A 275 13.23 -28.61 8.90
C GLN A 275 14.45 -27.71 9.10
N LYS A 276 14.24 -26.39 9.21
CA LYS A 276 15.32 -25.43 9.47
C LYS A 276 15.90 -25.59 10.87
N GLY A 277 15.05 -25.80 11.88
CA GLY A 277 15.45 -25.91 13.29
C GLY A 277 15.97 -27.29 13.74
N ARG A 278 16.04 -28.28 12.85
CA ARG A 278 16.58 -29.63 13.15
C ARG A 278 18.06 -29.65 13.54
N THR A 279 18.78 -28.57 13.27
CA THR A 279 20.17 -28.38 13.69
C THR A 279 20.26 -27.24 14.69
N GLU A 280 21.28 -27.28 15.55
CA GLU A 280 21.52 -26.20 16.53
C GLU A 280 21.84 -24.86 15.85
N ALA A 281 22.54 -24.89 14.70
CA ALA A 281 22.80 -23.71 13.88
C ALA A 281 21.49 -23.13 13.32
N GLY A 282 20.64 -23.95 12.71
CA GLY A 282 19.37 -23.49 12.16
C GLY A 282 18.37 -23.06 13.25
N ALA A 283 18.37 -23.66 14.44
CA ALA A 283 17.59 -23.20 15.58
C ALA A 283 18.07 -21.82 16.09
N THR A 284 19.37 -21.55 16.05
CA THR A 284 19.94 -20.22 16.35
C THR A 284 19.48 -19.19 15.33
N ASP A 285 19.49 -19.54 14.04
CA ASP A 285 19.02 -18.68 12.96
C ASP A 285 17.52 -18.36 13.13
N LEU A 286 16.71 -19.35 13.49
CA LEU A 286 15.27 -19.13 13.77
C LEU A 286 15.05 -18.18 14.95
N LEU A 287 15.82 -18.31 16.03
CA LEU A 287 15.73 -17.41 17.18
C LEU A 287 16.14 -15.97 16.81
N ASN A 288 17.16 -15.80 15.96
CA ASN A 288 17.56 -14.49 15.48
C ASN A 288 16.51 -13.88 14.54
N LEU A 289 15.93 -14.69 13.66
CA LEU A 289 14.85 -14.29 12.77
C LEU A 289 13.55 -13.96 13.51
N ALA A 290 13.33 -14.52 14.71
CA ALA A 290 12.13 -14.25 15.51
C ALA A 290 12.15 -12.89 16.23
N ARG A 291 13.34 -12.35 16.55
CA ARG A 291 13.47 -11.11 17.35
C ARG A 291 12.70 -9.90 16.81
N PRO A 292 12.69 -9.61 15.49
CA PRO A 292 11.95 -8.46 14.95
C PRO A 292 10.44 -8.58 15.10
N PHE A 293 9.93 -9.80 15.29
CA PHE A 293 8.50 -10.11 15.32
C PHE A 293 7.97 -10.37 16.74
N GLU A 294 8.79 -10.23 17.78
CA GLU A 294 8.36 -10.47 19.15
C GLU A 294 7.18 -9.60 19.59
N SER A 295 6.98 -8.42 18.99
CA SER A 295 5.82 -7.55 19.26
C SER A 295 4.48 -8.11 18.77
N LEU A 296 4.52 -9.08 17.85
CA LEU A 296 3.32 -9.78 17.36
C LEU A 296 2.78 -10.81 18.36
N ALA A 297 3.53 -11.09 19.43
CA ALA A 297 3.11 -11.95 20.52
C ALA A 297 3.24 -11.23 21.88
N ASP A 298 2.32 -11.50 22.80
CA ASP A 298 2.33 -10.87 24.12
C ASP A 298 3.41 -11.46 25.05
N SER A 299 3.47 -11.01 26.31
CA SER A 299 4.41 -11.56 27.30
C SER A 299 4.23 -13.05 27.60
N HIS A 300 3.09 -13.64 27.26
CA HIS A 300 2.75 -15.05 27.46
C HIS A 300 2.89 -15.88 26.17
N GLY A 301 3.28 -15.26 25.06
CA GLY A 301 3.39 -15.91 23.75
C GLY A 301 2.04 -16.11 23.05
N GLN A 302 1.00 -15.39 23.46
CA GLN A 302 -0.27 -15.35 22.73
C GLN A 302 -0.16 -14.41 21.52
N LEU A 303 -0.89 -14.72 20.45
CA LEU A 303 -0.94 -13.86 19.26
C LEU A 303 -1.63 -12.53 19.57
N ASN A 304 -1.01 -11.41 19.21
CA ASN A 304 -1.66 -10.10 19.30
C ASN A 304 -2.52 -9.87 18.05
N THR A 305 -3.81 -10.19 18.11
CA THR A 305 -4.72 -10.03 16.97
C THR A 305 -5.09 -8.58 16.66
N ASN A 306 -4.72 -7.62 17.50
CA ASN A 306 -5.04 -6.20 17.28
C ASN A 306 -4.13 -5.56 16.23
N THR A 307 -2.89 -6.06 16.07
CA THR A 307 -1.97 -5.60 15.01
C THR A 307 -2.40 -6.05 13.63
N LEU A 308 -3.28 -7.07 13.54
CA LEU A 308 -3.87 -7.55 12.30
C LEU A 308 -5.09 -6.73 11.84
N ASN A 309 -5.54 -5.75 12.64
CA ASN A 309 -6.62 -4.83 12.27
C ASN A 309 -6.14 -3.59 11.51
N ASP A 310 -4.83 -3.36 11.47
CA ASP A 310 -4.22 -2.22 10.77
C ASP A 310 -3.72 -2.67 9.39
N ALA A 311 -4.22 -2.03 8.33
CA ALA A 311 -3.86 -2.32 6.95
C ALA A 311 -2.37 -2.07 6.66
N ALA A 312 -1.78 -1.05 7.29
CA ALA A 312 -0.36 -0.73 7.12
C ALA A 312 0.54 -1.74 7.82
N GLU A 313 0.17 -2.16 9.04
CA GLU A 313 0.95 -3.14 9.79
C GLU A 313 0.84 -4.54 9.18
N THR A 314 -0.34 -4.93 8.68
CA THR A 314 -0.51 -6.20 7.94
C THR A 314 0.30 -6.24 6.65
N ALA A 315 0.32 -5.15 5.88
CA ALA A 315 1.16 -5.03 4.68
C ALA A 315 2.67 -5.11 5.01
N ARG A 316 3.09 -4.50 6.12
CA ARG A 316 4.48 -4.57 6.61
C ARG A 316 4.87 -6.00 7.02
N ILE A 317 4.00 -6.67 7.79
CA ILE A 317 4.22 -8.06 8.24
C ILE A 317 4.32 -8.99 7.03
N GLU A 318 3.45 -8.82 6.03
CA GLU A 318 3.46 -9.61 4.80
C GLU A 318 4.74 -9.37 3.99
N GLY A 319 5.15 -8.12 3.78
CA GLY A 319 6.37 -7.77 3.06
C GLY A 319 7.61 -8.40 3.69
N GLN A 320 7.70 -8.34 5.02
CA GLN A 320 8.78 -9.01 5.78
C GLN A 320 8.69 -10.53 5.69
N GLY A 321 7.48 -11.08 5.71
CA GLY A 321 7.20 -12.51 5.60
C GLY A 321 7.58 -13.13 4.26
N ARG A 322 7.42 -12.40 3.14
CA ARG A 322 7.86 -12.86 1.80
C ARG A 322 9.37 -13.13 1.75
N GLY A 323 10.18 -12.28 2.39
CA GLY A 323 11.62 -12.50 2.53
C GLY A 323 11.96 -13.75 3.35
N LEU A 324 11.16 -14.05 4.39
CA LEU A 324 11.33 -15.27 5.18
C LEU A 324 10.94 -16.53 4.40
N LEU A 325 9.92 -16.46 3.54
CA LEU A 325 9.47 -17.58 2.73
C LEU A 325 10.57 -18.07 1.78
N GLY A 326 11.26 -17.18 1.06
CA GLY A 326 12.36 -17.59 0.18
C GLY A 326 13.53 -18.26 0.91
N GLY A 327 13.77 -17.87 2.17
CA GLY A 327 14.80 -18.46 3.02
C GLY A 327 14.37 -19.73 3.77
N LEU A 328 13.08 -20.05 3.81
CA LEU A 328 12.51 -21.22 4.48
C LEU A 328 12.03 -22.28 3.48
N PHE A 329 11.56 -21.85 2.33
CA PHE A 329 11.01 -22.66 1.26
C PHE A 329 11.80 -22.36 -0.02
N GLY A 330 12.56 -23.33 -0.51
CA GLY A 330 13.33 -23.17 -1.77
C GLY A 330 12.47 -23.13 -3.04
N ASN A 331 11.17 -23.41 -2.95
CA ASN A 331 10.23 -23.36 -4.09
C ASN A 331 8.87 -22.80 -3.62
N VAL A 332 8.76 -21.47 -3.59
CA VAL A 332 7.58 -20.75 -3.08
C VAL A 332 6.44 -20.76 -4.11
N GLU A 333 6.71 -20.55 -5.41
CA GLU A 333 5.74 -20.63 -6.51
C GLU A 333 5.03 -21.99 -6.62
N GLY A 334 5.79 -23.09 -6.50
CA GLY A 334 5.22 -24.43 -6.56
C GLY A 334 4.37 -24.77 -5.32
N LEU A 335 4.70 -24.18 -4.17
CA LEU A 335 3.95 -24.34 -2.93
C LEU A 335 2.67 -23.51 -2.93
N SER A 336 2.75 -22.24 -3.34
CA SER A 336 1.61 -21.33 -3.41
C SER A 336 0.57 -21.77 -4.44
N GLY A 337 1.00 -22.26 -5.62
CA GLY A 337 0.10 -22.80 -6.64
C GLY A 337 -0.63 -24.08 -6.20
N ARG A 338 0.08 -24.99 -5.51
CA ARG A 338 -0.52 -26.23 -4.98
C ARG A 338 -1.41 -25.99 -3.77
N LEU A 339 -1.10 -24.98 -2.96
CA LEU A 339 -1.94 -24.57 -1.84
C LEU A 339 -3.19 -23.83 -2.33
N GLY A 340 -3.07 -22.95 -3.34
CA GLY A 340 -4.19 -22.26 -3.97
C GLY A 340 -5.20 -23.25 -4.58
N THR A 341 -4.72 -24.21 -5.37
CA THR A 341 -5.56 -25.28 -5.95
C THR A 341 -6.24 -26.16 -4.89
N ALA A 342 -5.56 -26.43 -3.77
CA ALA A 342 -6.11 -27.23 -2.68
C ALA A 342 -7.15 -26.47 -1.83
N LEU A 343 -7.05 -25.15 -1.76
CA LEU A 343 -7.94 -24.28 -0.99
C LEU A 343 -9.09 -23.68 -1.82
N GLY A 344 -9.09 -23.90 -3.15
CA GLY A 344 -10.08 -23.31 -4.06
C GLY A 344 -9.92 -21.79 -4.23
N GLY A 345 -8.71 -21.27 -4.01
CA GLY A 345 -8.38 -19.84 -4.12
C GLY A 345 -7.20 -19.58 -5.05
N SER A 346 -6.87 -18.31 -5.27
CA SER A 346 -5.73 -17.93 -6.13
C SER A 346 -4.39 -18.32 -5.48
N GLY A 347 -3.39 -18.65 -6.31
CA GLY A 347 -2.01 -18.86 -5.85
C GLY A 347 -1.44 -17.62 -5.13
N ALA A 348 -1.91 -16.42 -5.50
CA ALA A 348 -1.53 -15.16 -4.86
C ALA A 348 -2.04 -15.07 -3.41
N SER A 349 -3.30 -15.40 -3.15
CA SER A 349 -3.89 -15.42 -1.80
C SER A 349 -3.20 -16.47 -0.91
N ALA A 350 -2.88 -17.64 -1.47
CA ALA A 350 -2.12 -18.68 -0.78
C ALA A 350 -0.69 -18.24 -0.44
N GLY A 351 -0.01 -17.53 -1.35
CA GLY A 351 1.31 -16.94 -1.13
C GLY A 351 1.28 -15.85 -0.05
N ARG A 352 0.28 -14.96 -0.09
CA ARG A 352 0.04 -13.91 0.91
C ARG A 352 -0.25 -14.49 2.29
N LEU A 353 -1.06 -15.55 2.36
CA LEU A 353 -1.33 -16.28 3.60
C LEU A 353 -0.05 -16.87 4.20
N LEU A 354 0.77 -17.54 3.39
CA LEU A 354 2.04 -18.09 3.87
C LEU A 354 3.00 -16.99 4.32
N ALA A 355 3.02 -15.87 3.61
CA ALA A 355 3.87 -14.72 3.93
C ALA A 355 3.43 -14.09 5.27
N LEU A 356 2.13 -14.01 5.53
CA LEU A 356 1.61 -13.46 6.78
C LEU A 356 1.72 -14.45 7.95
N MET A 357 1.50 -15.74 7.71
CA MET A 357 1.58 -16.79 8.73
C MET A 357 2.99 -17.09 9.22
N THR A 358 3.98 -17.04 8.33
CA THR A 358 5.38 -17.37 8.67
C THR A 358 5.95 -16.52 9.82
N PRO A 359 5.91 -15.18 9.77
CA PRO A 359 6.37 -14.33 10.87
C PRO A 359 5.49 -14.45 12.12
N LEU A 360 4.18 -14.68 11.99
CA LEU A 360 3.28 -14.87 13.15
C LEU A 360 3.61 -16.16 13.92
N VAL A 361 3.79 -17.27 13.22
CA VAL A 361 4.18 -18.56 13.84
C VAL A 361 5.56 -18.44 14.46
N LEU A 362 6.49 -17.74 13.79
CA LEU A 362 7.84 -17.51 14.29
C LEU A 362 7.86 -16.62 15.53
N ALA A 363 7.01 -15.58 15.59
CA ALA A 363 6.85 -14.71 16.75
C ALA A 363 6.35 -15.47 17.98
N VAL A 364 5.28 -16.25 17.82
CA VAL A 364 4.72 -17.07 18.90
C VAL A 364 5.72 -18.11 19.38
N LEU A 365 6.41 -18.79 18.45
CA LEU A 365 7.43 -19.79 18.76
C LEU A 365 8.64 -19.16 19.48
N GLY A 366 9.14 -18.04 18.98
CA GLY A 366 10.27 -17.31 19.56
C GLY A 366 9.95 -16.77 20.95
N ARG A 367 8.79 -16.14 21.12
CA ARG A 367 8.35 -15.61 22.42
C ARG A 367 8.21 -16.71 23.47
N ARG A 368 7.71 -17.87 23.07
CA ARG A 368 7.56 -19.02 23.97
C ARG A 368 8.90 -19.72 24.26
N ALA A 369 9.81 -19.78 23.29
CA ALA A 369 11.19 -20.24 23.53
C ALA A 369 11.92 -19.32 24.52
N SER A 370 11.78 -18.00 24.36
CA SER A 370 12.34 -16.99 25.26
C SER A 370 11.74 -17.06 26.67
N ALA A 371 10.41 -17.24 26.78
CA ALA A 371 9.73 -17.42 28.07
C ALA A 371 10.14 -18.71 28.81
N GLY A 372 10.52 -19.75 28.07
CA GLY A 372 11.05 -21.01 28.61
C GLY A 372 12.56 -21.03 28.83
N ASN A 373 13.27 -19.93 28.56
CA ASN A 373 14.73 -19.85 28.54
C ASN A 373 15.39 -20.94 27.68
N LEU A 374 14.74 -21.32 26.59
CA LEU A 374 15.20 -22.38 25.68
C LEU A 374 16.24 -21.81 24.71
N GLY A 375 17.49 -22.25 24.87
CA GLY A 375 18.54 -22.03 23.88
C GLY A 375 18.35 -22.87 22.60
N ALA A 376 19.21 -22.65 21.61
CA ALA A 376 19.15 -23.32 20.31
C ALA A 376 19.10 -24.87 20.39
N ALA A 377 19.85 -25.47 21.32
CA ALA A 377 19.83 -26.92 21.56
C ALA A 377 18.46 -27.42 22.08
N GLY A 378 17.83 -26.67 22.99
CA GLY A 378 16.51 -27.00 23.53
C GLY A 378 15.41 -26.85 22.49
N LEU A 379 15.48 -25.78 21.67
CA LEU A 379 14.55 -25.55 20.57
C LEU A 379 14.68 -26.61 19.48
N SER A 380 15.90 -27.02 19.14
CA SER A 380 16.15 -28.08 18.15
C SER A 380 15.59 -29.44 18.59
N GLY A 381 15.75 -29.79 19.88
CA GLY A 381 15.14 -30.98 20.46
C GLY A 381 13.60 -30.95 20.43
N LEU A 382 13.01 -29.79 20.71
CA LEU A 382 11.55 -29.59 20.71
C LEU A 382 10.98 -29.69 19.28
N LEU A 383 11.59 -28.99 18.31
CA LEU A 383 11.19 -29.03 16.89
C LEU A 383 11.38 -30.44 16.30
N GLY A 384 12.47 -31.12 16.67
CA GLY A 384 12.73 -32.50 16.29
C GLY A 384 11.63 -33.46 16.77
N GLY A 385 11.14 -33.28 18.00
CA GLY A 385 10.01 -34.03 18.54
C GLY A 385 8.68 -33.73 17.82
N MET A 386 8.47 -32.49 17.39
CA MET A 386 7.23 -32.06 16.73
C MET A 386 7.11 -32.57 15.29
N GLY A 387 8.24 -32.76 14.61
CA GLY A 387 8.31 -33.28 13.24
C GLY A 387 7.60 -34.62 13.04
N GLY A 388 7.57 -35.48 14.05
CA GLY A 388 6.89 -36.78 14.00
C GLY A 388 5.36 -36.72 14.04
N SER A 389 4.81 -35.62 14.56
CA SER A 389 3.37 -35.47 14.84
C SER A 389 2.64 -34.58 13.83
N LEU A 390 3.37 -33.92 12.92
CA LEU A 390 2.84 -32.97 11.93
C LEU A 390 1.99 -33.63 10.83
N ALA A 391 2.28 -34.86 10.45
CA ALA A 391 1.54 -35.59 9.41
C ALA A 391 0.08 -35.91 9.84
N GLY A 392 -0.18 -36.00 11.14
CA GLY A 392 -1.53 -36.22 11.69
C GLY A 392 -2.39 -34.95 11.76
N LEU A 393 -1.87 -33.80 11.33
CA LEU A 393 -2.53 -32.49 11.45
C LEU A 393 -3.17 -31.99 10.17
N LEU A 394 -2.95 -32.69 9.04
CA LEU A 394 -3.55 -32.29 7.79
C LEU A 394 -5.08 -32.45 7.87
N PRO A 395 -5.85 -31.42 7.48
CA PRO A 395 -7.31 -31.53 7.39
C PRO A 395 -7.72 -32.70 6.48
N THR A 396 -8.80 -33.39 6.86
CA THR A 396 -9.39 -34.46 6.05
C THR A 396 -9.82 -33.90 4.70
N GLY A 397 -9.22 -34.38 3.60
CA GLY A 397 -9.44 -33.86 2.24
C GLY A 397 -8.23 -33.19 1.60
N LEU A 398 -7.17 -32.91 2.38
CA LEU A 398 -5.94 -32.23 1.90
C LEU A 398 -4.69 -33.13 1.93
N SER A 399 -4.88 -34.46 1.84
CA SER A 399 -3.82 -35.46 1.89
C SER A 399 -2.75 -35.28 0.80
N SER A 400 -3.10 -34.61 -0.31
CA SER A 400 -2.19 -34.23 -1.39
C SER A 400 -1.12 -33.22 -0.98
N LEU A 401 -1.38 -32.42 0.08
CA LEU A 401 -0.39 -31.53 0.71
C LEU A 401 0.62 -32.31 1.58
N GLY A 402 0.30 -33.56 1.97
CA GLY A 402 1.22 -34.44 2.68
C GLY A 402 2.48 -34.77 1.88
N ALA A 403 2.37 -34.78 0.54
CA ALA A 403 3.52 -34.94 -0.35
C ALA A 403 4.48 -33.74 -0.32
N LEU A 404 3.98 -32.52 -0.08
CA LEU A 404 4.81 -31.32 0.11
C LEU A 404 5.54 -31.34 1.45
N LEU A 405 4.90 -31.89 2.48
CA LEU A 405 5.48 -32.07 3.82
C LEU A 405 6.64 -33.08 3.87
N GLY A 406 6.71 -33.99 2.88
CA GLY A 406 7.79 -34.97 2.73
C GLY A 406 8.87 -34.61 1.71
N ALA A 407 8.63 -33.64 0.82
CA ALA A 407 9.51 -33.34 -0.32
C ALA A 407 10.62 -32.30 -0.06
N GLY A 408 10.72 -31.74 1.16
CA GLY A 408 11.79 -30.82 1.56
C GLY A 408 13.16 -31.46 1.79
N GLY A 409 13.41 -32.65 1.25
CA GLY A 409 14.62 -33.43 1.49
C GLY A 409 14.99 -34.35 0.33
N ALA A 410 14.97 -33.84 -0.91
CA ALA A 410 15.53 -34.55 -2.06
C ALA A 410 15.83 -33.62 -3.24
N ALA A 411 16.69 -32.62 -3.05
CA ALA A 411 17.36 -31.95 -4.16
C ALA A 411 18.81 -31.66 -3.73
N GLY A 412 19.75 -32.50 -4.21
CA GLY A 412 21.18 -32.20 -4.09
C GLY A 412 22.09 -33.27 -3.49
N VAL A 413 21.96 -34.55 -3.86
CA VAL A 413 23.14 -35.41 -4.09
C VAL A 413 22.80 -36.41 -5.20
N ALA A 414 23.42 -36.22 -6.36
CA ALA A 414 23.45 -37.23 -7.39
C ALA A 414 24.24 -38.42 -6.86
N ALA A 415 23.54 -39.52 -6.56
CA ALA A 415 24.14 -40.81 -6.32
C ALA A 415 24.72 -41.35 -7.62
N ALA A 416 26.02 -41.10 -7.85
CA ALA A 416 26.84 -42.01 -8.64
C ALA A 416 27.15 -43.21 -7.74
N GLY A 417 26.54 -44.35 -8.06
CA GLY A 417 26.72 -45.58 -7.32
C GLY A 417 28.16 -46.10 -7.42
N VAL A 418 28.73 -46.45 -6.27
CA VAL A 418 29.76 -47.49 -6.16
C VAL A 418 29.58 -48.26 -4.84
N GLY A 419 29.26 -49.55 -4.98
CA GLY A 419 29.77 -50.63 -4.13
C GLY A 419 29.34 -50.70 -2.66
N ALA A 420 28.34 -51.52 -2.38
CA ALA A 420 28.16 -52.15 -1.07
C ALA A 420 29.30 -53.15 -0.80
N ALA A 421 29.92 -53.07 0.39
CA ALA A 421 30.36 -54.24 1.16
C ALA A 421 30.90 -53.83 2.55
N GLY A 422 30.28 -54.38 3.61
CA GLY A 422 31.01 -54.81 4.80
C GLY A 422 30.78 -54.02 6.11
N LEU A 423 30.01 -54.65 7.03
CA LEU A 423 30.35 -54.94 8.44
C LEU A 423 30.86 -53.76 9.31
N GLY A 424 30.35 -53.44 10.50
CA GLY A 424 29.50 -54.13 11.46
C GLY A 424 29.48 -53.27 12.75
N ALA A 425 28.51 -53.54 13.62
CA ALA A 425 28.33 -52.86 14.89
C ALA A 425 29.46 -53.15 15.90
N ALA A 426 29.86 -52.15 16.70
CA ALA A 426 30.01 -52.22 18.16
C ALA A 426 30.76 -50.99 18.74
N GLY A 427 30.16 -50.36 19.74
CA GLY A 427 30.82 -50.23 21.05
C GLY A 427 31.72 -49.03 21.35
N ALA A 428 31.29 -48.31 22.39
CA ALA A 428 32.08 -47.81 23.51
C ALA A 428 32.63 -46.37 23.47
N ALA A 429 32.14 -45.63 24.46
CA ALA A 429 32.74 -44.44 25.04
C ALA A 429 34.15 -44.71 25.60
N ALA A 430 35.03 -43.72 25.51
CA ALA A 430 36.05 -43.45 26.52
C ALA A 430 36.61 -42.03 26.35
N ALA A 431 36.67 -41.32 27.47
CA ALA A 431 37.26 -40.01 27.67
C ALA A 431 38.79 -40.07 27.80
N ALA A 432 39.40 -38.87 27.73
CA ALA A 432 40.80 -38.51 28.05
C ALA A 432 41.85 -39.02 27.05
N THR A 433 42.80 -38.21 26.55
CA THR A 433 43.72 -37.37 27.33
C THR A 433 44.43 -36.37 26.41
N ALA A 434 44.83 -35.23 26.96
CA ALA A 434 45.58 -34.16 26.33
C ALA A 434 46.93 -34.58 25.71
N ALA A 435 47.24 -34.00 24.54
CA ALA A 435 48.61 -33.88 24.02
C ALA A 435 48.83 -32.44 23.50
N ARG A 436 49.90 -31.82 23.97
CA ARG A 436 50.32 -30.45 23.67
C ARG A 436 50.89 -30.30 22.26
N ALA A 437 50.75 -29.08 21.75
CA ALA A 437 51.67 -28.32 20.91
C ALA A 437 51.99 -28.86 19.49
N ASN A 438 51.46 -28.16 18.48
CA ASN A 438 52.34 -27.56 17.47
C ASN A 438 51.67 -26.36 16.80
N VAL A 439 52.25 -25.17 17.02
CA VAL A 439 51.92 -23.91 16.34
C VAL A 439 52.71 -23.87 15.04
N PRO A 440 52.10 -23.73 13.86
CA PRO A 440 52.85 -23.46 12.63
C PRO A 440 53.36 -22.01 12.62
N PRO A 441 54.61 -21.75 12.18
CA PRO A 441 55.23 -20.44 12.28
C PRO A 441 54.63 -19.42 11.31
N VAL A 442 54.42 -18.21 11.84
CA VAL A 442 54.04 -16.99 11.09
C VAL A 442 55.29 -16.49 10.36
N THR A 443 55.27 -16.47 9.02
CA THR A 443 56.32 -15.83 8.21
C THR A 443 55.93 -14.39 7.84
N PRO A 444 56.86 -13.43 7.92
CA PRO A 444 56.57 -12.01 7.73
C PRO A 444 56.33 -11.63 6.27
N VAL A 445 55.41 -10.67 6.11
CA VAL A 445 55.04 -9.94 4.88
C VAL A 445 56.28 -9.27 4.26
N THR A 446 56.53 -9.56 2.99
CA THR A 446 57.49 -8.83 2.14
C THR A 446 56.72 -8.15 1.02
N THR A 447 56.79 -6.83 0.99
CA THR A 447 56.22 -5.96 -0.05
C THR A 447 57.08 -6.03 -1.32
N THR A 448 56.52 -6.56 -2.40
CA THR A 448 57.15 -6.49 -3.74
C THR A 448 56.61 -5.27 -4.51
N PRO A 449 57.48 -4.46 -5.15
CA PRO A 449 57.07 -3.31 -5.94
C PRO A 449 56.40 -3.74 -7.25
N VAL A 450 55.34 -3.02 -7.60
CA VAL A 450 54.56 -3.15 -8.85
C VAL A 450 55.45 -2.85 -10.07
N PRO A 451 55.60 -3.77 -11.04
CA PRO A 451 56.22 -3.46 -12.33
C PRO A 451 55.27 -2.65 -13.23
N PRO A 452 55.77 -1.69 -14.04
CA PRO A 452 54.93 -0.86 -14.90
C PRO A 452 54.36 -1.65 -16.09
N ALA A 453 53.17 -1.22 -16.52
CA ALA A 453 52.38 -1.80 -17.61
C ALA A 453 53.16 -1.87 -18.95
N PRO A 454 53.00 -2.95 -19.74
CA PRO A 454 53.52 -3.00 -21.11
C PRO A 454 52.65 -2.16 -22.06
N PRO A 455 53.24 -1.56 -23.11
CA PRO A 455 52.52 -0.69 -24.04
C PRO A 455 51.56 -1.46 -24.96
N GLU A 456 50.48 -0.76 -25.31
CA GLU A 456 49.45 -1.15 -26.28
C GLU A 456 50.05 -1.66 -27.60
N ARG A 457 49.56 -2.80 -28.09
CA ARG A 457 49.87 -3.27 -29.44
C ARG A 457 48.75 -2.87 -30.39
N GLU A 458 49.12 -2.05 -31.37
CA GLU A 458 48.34 -1.69 -32.55
C GLU A 458 47.71 -2.90 -33.25
N ARG A 459 46.48 -2.69 -33.71
CA ARG A 459 45.75 -3.55 -34.64
C ARG A 459 46.54 -3.75 -35.94
N ARG A 460 46.67 -5.00 -36.38
CA ARG A 460 46.70 -5.35 -37.81
C ARG A 460 45.77 -6.53 -38.07
N GLY A 461 44.87 -6.32 -39.03
CA GLY A 461 43.78 -7.22 -39.38
C GLY A 461 44.22 -8.55 -39.98
N GLY A 462 43.41 -9.56 -39.73
CA GLY A 462 43.41 -10.86 -40.40
C GLY A 462 42.03 -11.49 -40.19
N PHE A 463 41.15 -11.31 -41.17
CA PHE A 463 39.80 -11.88 -41.15
C PHE A 463 39.88 -13.41 -41.28
N PRO A 464 39.28 -14.20 -40.37
CA PRO A 464 39.39 -15.65 -40.37
C PRO A 464 38.57 -16.29 -41.51
N TRP A 465 39.24 -16.56 -42.63
CA TRP A 465 38.69 -17.11 -43.88
C TRP A 465 38.07 -18.53 -43.81
N TRP A 466 38.03 -19.15 -42.63
CA TRP A 466 37.49 -20.51 -42.43
C TRP A 466 36.00 -20.55 -42.09
N ILE A 467 35.35 -19.39 -41.89
CA ILE A 467 33.92 -19.30 -41.54
C ILE A 467 33.01 -19.40 -42.79
N ILE A 468 33.52 -19.02 -43.97
CA ILE A 468 32.77 -19.01 -45.23
C ILE A 468 32.24 -20.40 -45.66
N PRO A 469 32.99 -21.51 -45.58
CA PRO A 469 32.44 -22.83 -45.95
C PRO A 469 31.39 -23.36 -44.96
N LEU A 470 31.42 -22.93 -43.69
CA LEU A 470 30.48 -23.38 -42.66
C LEU A 470 29.11 -22.69 -42.82
N LEU A 471 29.11 -21.41 -43.20
CA LEU A 471 27.89 -20.66 -43.54
C LEU A 471 27.23 -21.16 -44.84
N ALA A 472 28.02 -21.61 -45.82
CA ALA A 472 27.50 -22.18 -47.06
C ALA A 472 26.79 -23.53 -46.85
N LEU A 473 27.29 -24.37 -45.93
CA LEU A 473 26.64 -25.64 -45.57
C LEU A 473 25.33 -25.43 -44.79
N LEU A 474 25.25 -24.40 -43.93
CA LEU A 474 24.00 -24.06 -43.23
C LEU A 474 22.94 -23.46 -44.16
N LEU A 475 23.34 -22.64 -45.15
CA LEU A 475 22.41 -22.11 -46.16
C LEU A 475 21.88 -23.19 -47.11
N LEU A 476 22.70 -24.19 -47.46
CA LEU A 476 22.25 -25.32 -48.28
C LEU A 476 21.33 -26.29 -47.52
N GLY A 477 21.49 -26.43 -46.20
CA GLY A 477 20.56 -27.19 -45.35
C GLY A 477 19.21 -26.49 -45.14
N GLY A 478 19.21 -25.15 -45.04
CA GLY A 478 18.00 -24.34 -44.86
C GLY A 478 17.07 -24.30 -46.09
N CYS A 479 17.63 -24.30 -47.30
CA CYS A 479 16.83 -24.26 -48.54
C CYS A 479 16.05 -25.55 -48.86
N TRP A 480 16.31 -26.66 -48.18
CA TRP A 480 15.59 -27.92 -48.41
C TRP A 480 14.31 -28.06 -47.58
N LEU A 481 14.18 -27.33 -46.46
CA LEU A 481 13.04 -27.45 -45.55
C LEU A 481 11.89 -26.46 -45.86
N VAL A 482 12.15 -25.41 -46.64
CA VAL A 482 11.15 -24.35 -46.96
C VAL A 482 10.37 -24.64 -48.25
N ASN A 483 10.79 -25.60 -49.09
CA ASN A 483 10.16 -25.85 -50.39
C ASN A 483 9.19 -27.06 -50.41
N ARG A 484 8.53 -27.37 -49.29
CA ARG A 484 7.43 -28.34 -49.24
C ARG A 484 6.14 -27.67 -48.76
N GLN A 485 5.43 -27.04 -49.68
CA GLN A 485 3.98 -26.84 -49.58
C GLN A 485 3.30 -27.64 -50.69
N PRO A 486 2.13 -28.21 -50.39
CA PRO A 486 1.02 -27.94 -51.30
C PRO A 486 -0.29 -27.61 -50.57
N ALA A 487 -0.90 -26.51 -51.07
CA ALA A 487 -2.29 -26.23 -51.42
C ALA A 487 -3.47 -26.81 -50.61
N GLY A 488 -4.47 -25.93 -50.41
CA GLY A 488 -5.65 -26.09 -49.56
C GLY A 488 -6.76 -27.01 -50.07
N THR A 489 -7.75 -27.23 -49.21
CA THR A 489 -9.20 -27.26 -49.50
C THR A 489 -10.00 -27.41 -48.20
N ASP A 490 -11.08 -26.64 -48.11
CA ASP A 490 -12.39 -26.88 -47.51
C ASP A 490 -12.55 -27.47 -46.10
N GLY A 491 -13.49 -26.83 -45.38
CA GLY A 491 -13.78 -27.08 -43.99
C GLY A 491 -14.32 -28.47 -43.68
N THR A 492 -14.17 -28.84 -42.42
CA THR A 492 -15.15 -29.54 -41.58
C THR A 492 -14.59 -29.55 -40.16
N ALA A 493 -15.46 -29.25 -39.20
CA ALA A 493 -15.20 -29.26 -37.76
C ALA A 493 -14.24 -30.38 -37.32
N THR A 494 -13.20 -29.99 -36.59
CA THR A 494 -12.55 -30.89 -35.64
C THR A 494 -12.35 -30.12 -34.34
N THR A 495 -13.12 -30.56 -33.34
CA THR A 495 -12.99 -30.23 -31.92
C THR A 495 -11.53 -30.14 -31.47
N VAL A 496 -11.09 -28.94 -31.14
CA VAL A 496 -9.93 -28.73 -30.26
C VAL A 496 -10.45 -28.68 -28.83
N THR A 497 -9.96 -29.61 -28.03
CA THR A 497 -10.19 -29.67 -26.59
C THR A 497 -9.48 -28.50 -25.91
N ASP A 498 -10.27 -27.49 -25.57
CA ASP A 498 -10.24 -26.60 -24.39
C ASP A 498 -8.89 -26.38 -23.67
N PRO A 499 -8.21 -25.25 -23.91
CA PRO A 499 -7.43 -24.57 -22.89
C PRO A 499 -8.36 -23.61 -22.11
N ALA A 500 -8.55 -23.88 -20.82
CA ALA A 500 -9.36 -23.09 -19.90
C ALA A 500 -9.00 -21.59 -19.95
N ALA A 501 -9.75 -20.82 -20.75
CA ALA A 501 -9.68 -19.38 -20.84
C ALA A 501 -10.68 -18.79 -19.83
N SER A 502 -10.18 -18.23 -18.74
CA SER A 502 -10.99 -17.55 -17.73
C SER A 502 -11.51 -16.22 -18.27
N ILE A 503 -12.81 -15.97 -18.12
CA ILE A 503 -13.43 -14.66 -18.35
C ILE A 503 -13.14 -13.78 -17.14
N LEU A 504 -12.49 -12.64 -17.30
CA LEU A 504 -12.22 -11.69 -16.22
C LEU A 504 -13.17 -10.50 -16.35
N VAL A 505 -13.72 -10.02 -15.23
CA VAL A 505 -14.41 -8.73 -15.16
C VAL A 505 -13.38 -7.72 -14.68
N THR A 506 -13.09 -6.70 -15.49
CA THR A 506 -12.12 -5.64 -15.18
C THR A 506 -12.80 -4.38 -14.66
N ASN A 507 -14.10 -4.21 -14.95
CA ASN A 507 -14.92 -3.15 -14.40
C ASN A 507 -16.38 -3.64 -14.23
N PRO A 508 -17.02 -3.43 -13.07
CA PRO A 508 -16.48 -2.83 -11.84
C PRO A 508 -15.50 -3.74 -11.11
N ALA A 509 -14.64 -3.16 -10.25
CA ALA A 509 -13.79 -3.92 -9.36
C ALA A 509 -14.64 -4.77 -8.38
N SER A 510 -14.15 -5.94 -7.97
CA SER A 510 -14.83 -6.76 -6.96
C SER A 510 -15.02 -5.97 -5.66
N ASP A 511 -16.22 -6.03 -5.08
CA ASP A 511 -16.65 -5.26 -3.90
C ASP A 511 -16.81 -3.74 -4.11
N ALA A 512 -16.89 -3.26 -5.35
CA ALA A 512 -17.18 -1.85 -5.64
C ALA A 512 -18.56 -1.41 -5.10
N ASN A 513 -18.64 -0.15 -4.66
CA ASN A 513 -19.91 0.50 -4.33
C ASN A 513 -20.44 1.22 -5.58
N LEU A 514 -21.50 0.69 -6.19
CA LEU A 514 -22.09 1.27 -7.40
C LEU A 514 -23.28 2.18 -7.07
N PRO A 515 -23.47 3.28 -7.81
CA PRO A 515 -24.71 4.05 -7.73
C PRO A 515 -25.90 3.22 -8.27
N PRO A 516 -27.15 3.50 -7.85
CA PRO A 516 -28.36 2.87 -8.39
C PRO A 516 -28.70 3.45 -9.78
N GLU A 517 -27.73 3.43 -10.68
CA GLU A 517 -27.79 3.98 -12.05
C GLU A 517 -27.30 2.93 -13.06
N PRO A 518 -27.72 2.99 -14.33
CA PRO A 518 -27.21 2.06 -15.34
C PRO A 518 -25.70 2.22 -15.46
N PHE A 519 -25.00 1.10 -15.59
CA PHE A 519 -23.54 1.08 -15.65
C PHE A 519 -23.05 0.08 -16.67
N THR A 520 -21.89 0.37 -17.26
CA THR A 520 -21.25 -0.52 -18.23
C THR A 520 -20.24 -1.42 -17.52
N MET A 521 -20.47 -2.72 -17.64
CA MET A 521 -19.55 -3.77 -17.18
C MET A 521 -18.58 -4.10 -18.31
N SER A 522 -17.29 -4.24 -17.98
CA SER A 522 -16.26 -4.61 -18.94
C SER A 522 -15.34 -5.69 -18.40
N GLY A 523 -14.70 -6.40 -19.31
CA GLY A 523 -13.82 -7.50 -18.97
C GLY A 523 -12.99 -7.99 -20.15
N THR A 524 -12.22 -9.04 -19.87
CA THR A 524 -11.47 -9.77 -20.89
C THR A 524 -11.93 -11.21 -20.97
N GLY A 525 -11.85 -11.80 -22.16
CA GLY A 525 -12.27 -13.17 -22.38
C GLY A 525 -11.77 -13.74 -23.71
N PRO A 526 -12.03 -15.03 -23.95
CA PRO A 526 -11.76 -15.65 -25.24
C PRO A 526 -12.61 -15.01 -26.36
N ALA A 527 -11.94 -14.52 -27.40
CA ALA A 527 -12.55 -13.83 -28.54
C ALA A 527 -13.67 -14.64 -29.20
N GLY A 528 -14.80 -13.98 -29.51
CA GLY A 528 -15.95 -14.57 -30.17
C GLY A 528 -16.87 -15.41 -29.28
N VAL A 529 -16.65 -15.43 -27.95
CA VAL A 529 -17.55 -16.10 -27.00
C VAL A 529 -18.73 -15.19 -26.66
N ALA A 530 -19.95 -15.75 -26.72
CA ALA A 530 -21.14 -15.10 -26.21
C ALA A 530 -21.20 -15.23 -24.69
N LEU A 531 -21.38 -14.09 -24.01
CA LEU A 531 -21.45 -13.95 -22.57
C LEU A 531 -22.89 -13.67 -22.15
N THR A 532 -23.34 -14.34 -21.10
CA THR A 532 -24.60 -14.09 -20.41
C THR A 532 -24.30 -13.55 -19.03
N ILE A 533 -24.81 -12.36 -18.72
CA ILE A 533 -24.60 -11.69 -17.43
C ILE A 533 -25.90 -11.79 -16.64
N GLN A 534 -25.80 -12.34 -15.43
CA GLN A 534 -26.90 -12.56 -14.52
C GLN A 534 -26.68 -11.76 -13.24
N ASP A 535 -27.74 -11.14 -12.73
CA ASP A 535 -27.80 -10.55 -11.40
C ASP A 535 -28.67 -11.42 -10.50
N GLU A 536 -28.10 -11.95 -9.41
CA GLU A 536 -28.75 -12.91 -8.50
C GLU A 536 -29.41 -14.12 -9.20
N GLY A 537 -28.89 -14.50 -10.38
CA GLY A 537 -29.42 -15.60 -11.21
C GLY A 537 -30.54 -15.21 -12.18
N GLN A 538 -30.81 -13.93 -12.40
CA GLN A 538 -31.66 -13.40 -13.48
C GLN A 538 -30.80 -12.78 -14.57
N GLU A 539 -31.01 -13.15 -15.84
CA GLU A 539 -30.27 -12.56 -16.97
C GLU A 539 -30.60 -11.07 -17.13
N VAL A 540 -29.58 -10.23 -16.99
CA VAL A 540 -29.69 -8.76 -17.05
C VAL A 540 -29.06 -8.16 -18.30
N ALA A 541 -28.07 -8.84 -18.89
CA ALA A 541 -27.42 -8.41 -20.12
C ALA A 541 -26.75 -9.59 -20.85
N ALA A 542 -26.51 -9.41 -22.15
CA ALA A 542 -25.73 -10.34 -22.96
C ALA A 542 -24.69 -9.57 -23.77
N ALA A 543 -23.47 -10.09 -23.86
CA ALA A 543 -22.36 -9.48 -24.60
C ALA A 543 -21.65 -10.51 -25.45
N THR A 544 -20.82 -10.08 -26.39
CA THR A 544 -19.93 -10.96 -27.15
C THR A 544 -18.51 -10.43 -27.05
N VAL A 545 -17.55 -11.30 -26.76
CA VAL A 545 -16.15 -10.90 -26.67
C VAL A 545 -15.62 -10.52 -28.06
N GLY A 546 -15.04 -9.32 -28.16
CA GLY A 546 -14.40 -8.80 -29.36
C GLY A 546 -13.18 -9.63 -29.78
N GLN A 547 -12.70 -9.41 -31.01
CA GLN A 547 -11.52 -10.14 -31.53
C GLN A 547 -10.20 -9.74 -30.85
N ASP A 548 -10.22 -8.60 -30.16
CA ASP A 548 -9.20 -8.06 -29.27
C ASP A 548 -9.22 -8.69 -27.86
N GLY A 549 -10.20 -9.57 -27.59
CA GLY A 549 -10.34 -10.24 -26.29
C GLY A 549 -11.00 -9.39 -25.20
N SER A 550 -11.51 -8.20 -25.55
CA SER A 550 -12.26 -7.34 -24.64
C SER A 550 -13.77 -7.57 -24.79
N TRP A 551 -14.54 -7.29 -23.75
CA TRP A 551 -15.99 -7.26 -23.85
C TRP A 551 -16.56 -6.14 -22.98
N THR A 552 -17.70 -5.61 -23.41
CA THR A 552 -18.47 -4.60 -22.71
C THR A 552 -19.95 -4.98 -22.73
N ALA A 553 -20.68 -4.63 -21.67
CA ALA A 553 -22.10 -4.86 -21.54
C ALA A 553 -22.75 -3.74 -20.72
N ASP A 554 -23.81 -3.15 -21.25
CA ASP A 554 -24.60 -2.17 -20.52
C ASP A 554 -25.63 -2.86 -19.64
N LEU A 555 -25.56 -2.63 -18.32
CA LEU A 555 -26.50 -3.18 -17.37
C LEU A 555 -27.52 -2.12 -16.94
N PRO A 556 -28.79 -2.53 -16.73
CA PRO A 556 -29.81 -1.64 -16.17
C PRO A 556 -29.47 -1.26 -14.73
N ALA A 557 -30.02 -0.14 -14.25
CA ALA A 557 -29.81 0.35 -12.90
C ALA A 557 -30.16 -0.73 -11.84
N PRO A 558 -29.20 -1.13 -10.98
CA PRO A 558 -29.46 -2.14 -9.96
C PRO A 558 -30.24 -1.56 -8.79
N THR A 559 -30.99 -2.40 -8.07
CA THR A 559 -31.70 -1.96 -6.87
C THR A 559 -30.73 -1.63 -5.73
N VAL A 560 -31.12 -0.80 -4.77
CA VAL A 560 -30.26 -0.52 -3.60
C VAL A 560 -30.09 -1.80 -2.76
N GLY A 561 -28.85 -2.21 -2.47
CA GLY A 561 -28.55 -3.46 -1.77
C GLY A 561 -27.28 -4.17 -2.26
N GLU A 562 -26.98 -5.33 -1.67
CA GLU A 562 -25.89 -6.21 -2.12
C GLU A 562 -26.37 -7.04 -3.31
N HIS A 563 -25.60 -7.05 -4.40
CA HIS A 563 -25.87 -7.78 -5.64
C HIS A 563 -24.73 -8.73 -5.97
N THR A 564 -25.07 -9.91 -6.49
CA THR A 564 -24.08 -10.90 -6.95
C THR A 564 -24.26 -11.12 -8.44
N TYR A 565 -23.32 -10.61 -9.22
CA TYR A 565 -23.31 -10.74 -10.67
C TYR A 565 -22.54 -11.99 -11.08
N THR A 566 -23.14 -12.81 -11.94
CA THR A 566 -22.53 -13.98 -12.56
C THR A 566 -22.42 -13.76 -14.07
N VAL A 567 -21.20 -13.82 -14.62
CA VAL A 567 -20.93 -13.80 -16.06
C VAL A 567 -20.60 -15.23 -16.52
N GLU A 568 -21.38 -15.76 -17.45
CA GLU A 568 -21.23 -17.11 -18.00
C GLU A 568 -20.92 -17.05 -19.50
N GLY A 569 -19.90 -17.78 -19.96
CA GLY A 569 -19.56 -17.87 -21.37
C GLY A 569 -18.86 -19.18 -21.70
N GLY A 570 -19.49 -20.04 -22.49
CA GLY A 570 -18.97 -21.37 -22.80
C GLY A 570 -18.87 -22.26 -21.55
N SER A 571 -17.64 -22.66 -21.18
CA SER A 571 -17.32 -23.43 -19.95
C SER A 571 -16.79 -22.57 -18.80
N ALA A 572 -16.61 -21.27 -19.00
CA ALA A 572 -16.08 -20.33 -18.02
C ALA A 572 -17.21 -19.56 -17.31
N ARG A 573 -17.05 -19.37 -16.01
CA ARG A 573 -17.98 -18.64 -15.13
C ARG A 573 -17.18 -17.76 -14.19
N SER A 574 -17.62 -16.50 -14.05
CA SER A 574 -17.06 -15.54 -13.11
C SER A 574 -18.18 -14.94 -12.28
N GLU A 575 -17.97 -14.86 -10.98
CA GLU A 575 -18.94 -14.35 -10.02
C GLU A 575 -18.28 -13.23 -9.22
N PHE A 576 -18.97 -12.11 -9.07
CA PHE A 576 -18.47 -10.99 -8.28
C PHE A 576 -19.61 -10.28 -7.55
N LYS A 577 -19.27 -9.76 -6.38
CA LYS A 577 -20.21 -9.10 -5.48
C LYS A 577 -20.03 -7.58 -5.57
N VAL A 578 -21.15 -6.87 -5.57
CA VAL A 578 -21.24 -5.42 -5.64
C VAL A 578 -22.19 -4.94 -4.55
N THR A 579 -21.89 -3.79 -3.93
CA THR A 579 -22.85 -3.13 -3.05
C THR A 579 -23.40 -1.91 -3.76
N VAL A 580 -24.71 -1.69 -3.73
CA VAL A 580 -25.36 -0.51 -4.33
C VAL A 580 -25.93 0.34 -3.19
N ALA A 581 -25.41 1.55 -3.03
CA ALA A 581 -25.85 2.49 -1.98
C ALA A 581 -26.62 3.68 -2.56
N ASP A 582 -27.71 4.09 -1.90
CA ASP A 582 -28.52 5.25 -2.31
C ASP A 582 -27.80 6.57 -2.04
N ALA A 583 -27.90 7.52 -2.96
CA ALA A 583 -27.39 8.87 -2.80
C ALA A 583 -28.47 9.76 -2.14
N GLY A 584 -28.53 9.77 -0.81
CA GLY A 584 -29.27 10.81 -0.10
C GLY A 584 -29.70 10.50 1.34
N THR A 585 -28.86 10.89 2.30
CA THR A 585 -29.17 11.44 3.64
C THR A 585 -27.79 11.71 4.29
N ASP A 586 -27.25 12.92 4.30
CA ASP A 586 -27.72 14.01 5.16
C ASP A 586 -27.54 15.39 4.50
N ALA A 587 -28.66 16.01 4.14
CA ALA A 587 -28.77 17.45 3.96
C ALA A 587 -30.19 17.90 4.37
N THR A 588 -30.35 18.20 5.66
CA THR A 588 -31.46 19.01 6.22
C THR A 588 -30.84 19.77 7.40
N GLY A 589 -30.52 21.06 7.35
CA GLY A 589 -31.33 22.21 6.96
C GLY A 589 -31.87 22.88 8.22
N THR A 590 -31.65 24.20 8.42
CA THR A 590 -32.60 25.22 8.93
C THR A 590 -31.90 26.54 9.31
N ASP A 591 -32.04 27.53 8.43
CA ASP A 591 -32.41 28.96 8.56
C ASP A 591 -31.96 29.94 9.68
N ALA A 592 -31.95 31.22 9.21
CA ALA A 592 -32.09 32.54 9.85
C ALA A 592 -30.78 33.23 10.31
N THR A 593 -30.46 34.51 10.05
CA THR A 593 -31.22 35.71 9.60
C THR A 593 -30.27 36.92 9.46
N GLY A 594 -30.50 37.79 8.45
CA GLY A 594 -30.28 39.26 8.46
C GLY A 594 -28.83 39.80 8.35
N THR A 595 -28.50 40.96 7.75
CA THR A 595 -29.26 42.12 7.24
C THR A 595 -28.27 43.09 6.55
N ASP A 596 -28.73 43.77 5.47
CA ASP A 596 -28.26 45.03 4.81
C ASP A 596 -26.84 45.10 4.18
N ALA A 597 -26.57 45.72 3.01
CA ALA A 597 -27.21 46.88 2.37
C ALA A 597 -26.86 47.00 0.85
N THR A 598 -27.86 47.37 0.02
CA THR A 598 -27.88 48.42 -1.05
C THR A 598 -26.91 48.27 -2.27
N THR A 599 -27.25 48.48 -3.55
CA THR A 599 -28.23 49.37 -4.22
C THR A 599 -28.41 48.99 -5.70
N ASP A 600 -29.62 49.22 -6.21
CA ASP A 600 -30.03 49.55 -7.59
C ASP A 600 -29.83 48.55 -8.74
N THR A 601 -30.72 48.45 -9.74
CA THR A 601 -32.13 48.82 -9.99
C THR A 601 -32.44 48.32 -11.41
N ASP A 602 -33.73 48.07 -11.67
CA ASP A 602 -34.41 47.82 -12.96
C ASP A 602 -34.45 46.40 -13.51
N THR A 603 -35.59 45.86 -14.00
CA THR A 603 -37.03 46.16 -13.85
C THR A 603 -37.81 45.09 -14.64
N THR A 604 -39.00 44.73 -14.12
CA THR A 604 -40.14 43.98 -14.74
C THR A 604 -39.97 42.50 -15.08
N THR A 605 -40.57 41.56 -14.33
CA THR A 605 -42.01 41.19 -14.22
C THR A 605 -42.51 40.32 -15.37
N ALA A 606 -42.70 39.02 -15.08
CA ALA A 606 -43.87 38.27 -15.52
C ALA A 606 -44.08 37.05 -14.60
N THR A 607 -45.00 37.21 -13.64
CA THR A 607 -45.66 36.13 -12.91
C THR A 607 -46.65 35.44 -13.85
N THR A 608 -46.70 34.11 -13.91
CA THR A 608 -47.96 33.33 -13.96
C THR A 608 -47.69 31.88 -13.54
N ASP A 609 -48.59 31.41 -12.68
CA ASP A 609 -48.79 30.09 -12.12
C ASP A 609 -48.78 28.90 -13.08
N THR A 610 -48.22 27.80 -12.57
CA THR A 610 -48.82 26.46 -12.43
C THR A 610 -49.86 25.98 -13.45
N ASP A 611 -49.48 25.00 -14.28
CA ASP A 611 -50.28 23.77 -14.44
C ASP A 611 -49.42 22.60 -14.92
N THR A 612 -49.61 21.46 -14.28
CA THR A 612 -49.01 20.16 -14.59
C THR A 612 -50.00 19.37 -15.43
N THR A 613 -49.69 19.14 -16.71
CA THR A 613 -50.19 17.95 -17.43
C THR A 613 -49.12 17.45 -18.38
N GLY A 614 -48.77 16.17 -18.20
CA GLY A 614 -47.66 15.52 -18.88
C GLY A 614 -47.84 15.41 -20.39
N THR A 615 -46.71 15.41 -21.08
CA THR A 615 -46.53 14.75 -22.35
C THR A 615 -45.08 14.28 -22.39
N ASP A 616 -44.87 13.05 -22.84
CA ASP A 616 -43.57 12.40 -23.03
C ASP A 616 -42.48 13.37 -23.48
N THR A 617 -41.42 13.44 -22.70
CA THR A 617 -40.08 13.75 -23.20
C THR A 617 -39.15 12.77 -22.53
N THR A 618 -38.65 11.85 -23.35
CA THR A 618 -37.27 11.36 -23.33
C THR A 618 -36.38 12.41 -22.68
N GLY A 619 -36.05 12.19 -21.41
CA GLY A 619 -35.16 13.06 -20.65
C GLY A 619 -33.75 12.86 -21.19
N ALA A 620 -33.30 13.85 -21.97
CA ALA A 620 -31.92 13.99 -22.37
C ALA A 620 -31.01 13.85 -21.15
N VAL A 621 -30.06 12.92 -21.24
CA VAL A 621 -28.90 12.84 -20.36
C VAL A 621 -28.23 14.20 -20.40
N ALA A 622 -27.93 14.78 -19.24
CA ALA A 622 -27.06 15.93 -19.16
C ALA A 622 -25.70 15.54 -19.75
N THR A 623 -25.41 15.98 -20.96
CA THR A 623 -24.11 15.81 -21.64
C THR A 623 -23.08 16.65 -20.90
N GLY A 624 -22.40 16.04 -19.93
CA GLY A 624 -21.26 16.61 -19.21
C GLY A 624 -19.99 15.82 -19.50
N PHE A 625 -18.86 16.51 -19.63
CA PHE A 625 -17.55 15.87 -19.63
C PHE A 625 -17.26 15.27 -18.26
N ALA A 626 -16.70 14.06 -18.22
CA ALA A 626 -16.23 13.42 -17.00
C ALA A 626 -15.01 12.53 -17.27
N ILE A 627 -14.12 12.44 -16.29
CA ILE A 627 -13.07 11.42 -16.23
C ILE A 627 -13.61 10.29 -15.33
N ALA A 628 -13.78 9.10 -15.88
CA ALA A 628 -14.33 7.94 -15.16
C ALA A 628 -13.22 7.10 -14.52
N ALA A 629 -12.06 6.99 -15.19
CA ALA A 629 -10.87 6.34 -14.63
C ALA A 629 -9.58 7.01 -15.12
N PRO A 630 -8.51 7.01 -14.30
CA PRO A 630 -8.45 6.56 -12.91
C PRO A 630 -9.22 7.48 -11.95
N ALA A 631 -9.57 6.98 -10.77
CA ALA A 631 -10.17 7.82 -9.72
C ALA A 631 -9.12 8.79 -9.14
N ALA A 632 -9.58 9.95 -8.69
CA ALA A 632 -8.71 10.94 -8.06
C ALA A 632 -7.98 10.37 -6.83
N ASP A 633 -6.74 10.80 -6.67
CA ASP A 633 -5.82 10.46 -5.59
C ASP A 633 -5.53 8.96 -5.44
N THR A 634 -5.75 8.18 -6.51
CA THR A 634 -5.48 6.73 -6.54
C THR A 634 -3.99 6.44 -6.78
N GLU A 635 -3.49 5.39 -6.13
CA GLU A 635 -2.18 4.82 -6.44
C GLU A 635 -2.27 3.85 -7.63
N LEU A 636 -1.58 4.17 -8.71
CA LEU A 636 -1.50 3.36 -9.94
C LEU A 636 -0.27 2.44 -9.90
N PRO A 637 -0.36 1.23 -10.47
CA PRO A 637 0.83 0.39 -10.62
C PRO A 637 1.87 1.08 -11.51
N ALA A 638 3.13 0.68 -11.37
CA ALA A 638 4.18 1.11 -12.28
C ALA A 638 3.86 0.69 -13.73
N GLY A 639 4.18 1.53 -14.69
CA GLY A 639 3.96 1.27 -16.12
C GLY A 639 2.80 2.04 -16.73
N GLY A 640 2.51 1.76 -18.00
CA GLY A 640 1.39 2.38 -18.71
C GLY A 640 0.03 1.96 -18.15
N PHE A 641 -0.97 2.83 -18.32
CA PHE A 641 -2.34 2.58 -17.87
C PHE A 641 -3.34 3.27 -18.79
N THR A 642 -4.60 2.85 -18.71
CA THR A 642 -5.68 3.40 -19.54
C THR A 642 -6.50 4.42 -18.74
N MET A 643 -6.70 5.60 -19.32
CA MET A 643 -7.66 6.61 -18.88
C MET A 643 -8.94 6.48 -19.70
N ASN A 644 -10.09 6.69 -19.07
CA ASN A 644 -11.37 6.73 -19.78
C ASN A 644 -12.35 7.70 -19.13
N GLY A 645 -13.40 8.04 -19.87
CA GLY A 645 -14.43 8.94 -19.41
C GLY A 645 -15.53 9.17 -20.43
N THR A 646 -16.35 10.17 -20.15
CA THR A 646 -17.44 10.62 -21.02
C THR A 646 -17.21 12.04 -21.52
N GLY A 647 -17.75 12.36 -22.68
CA GLY A 647 -17.65 13.69 -23.29
C GLY A 647 -18.69 13.88 -24.40
N THR A 648 -18.62 15.02 -25.08
CA THR A 648 -19.54 15.27 -26.20
C THR A 648 -19.12 14.40 -27.40
N PRO A 649 -20.00 13.57 -27.98
CA PRO A 649 -19.67 12.74 -29.13
C PRO A 649 -19.03 13.54 -30.29
N GLY A 650 -17.91 13.06 -30.82
CA GLY A 650 -17.16 13.70 -31.89
C GLY A 650 -16.31 14.92 -31.47
N GLU A 651 -16.29 15.27 -30.19
CA GLU A 651 -15.41 16.31 -29.65
C GLU A 651 -13.95 15.86 -29.63
N GLU A 652 -13.04 16.76 -29.97
CA GLU A 652 -11.59 16.51 -29.88
C GLU A 652 -11.06 17.06 -28.56
N LEU A 653 -10.48 16.16 -27.76
CA LEU A 653 -9.89 16.45 -26.45
C LEU A 653 -8.37 16.33 -26.54
N GLU A 654 -7.64 17.10 -25.74
CA GLU A 654 -6.19 16.97 -25.57
C GLU A 654 -5.85 16.64 -24.12
N LEU A 655 -5.12 15.55 -23.91
CA LEU A 655 -4.72 15.08 -22.59
C LEU A 655 -3.31 15.59 -22.25
N PHE A 656 -3.12 16.03 -21.02
CA PHE A 656 -1.84 16.51 -20.48
C PHE A 656 -1.47 15.74 -19.21
N GLU A 657 -0.17 15.51 -19.01
CA GLU A 657 0.41 15.06 -17.74
C GLU A 657 1.41 16.11 -17.25
N ASP A 658 1.17 16.68 -16.06
CA ASP A 658 1.97 17.73 -15.47
C ASP A 658 2.25 18.90 -16.44
N GLY A 659 1.25 19.22 -17.28
CA GLY A 659 1.34 20.25 -18.32
C GLY A 659 2.08 19.83 -19.60
N THR A 660 2.48 18.56 -19.74
CA THR A 660 3.05 17.99 -20.99
C THR A 660 1.96 17.29 -21.78
N SER A 661 1.75 17.65 -23.05
CA SER A 661 0.73 17.04 -23.91
C SER A 661 1.04 15.56 -24.16
N LEU A 662 0.06 14.67 -23.99
CA LEU A 662 0.16 13.24 -24.34
C LEU A 662 -0.40 12.97 -25.73
N GLY A 663 -1.25 13.86 -26.23
CA GLY A 663 -1.87 13.74 -27.54
C GLY A 663 -3.34 14.11 -27.51
N LYS A 664 -3.96 13.97 -28.69
CA LYS A 664 -5.37 14.27 -28.90
C LYS A 664 -6.18 13.00 -29.04
N ILE A 665 -7.41 13.03 -28.54
CA ILE A 665 -8.37 11.94 -28.62
C ILE A 665 -9.74 12.47 -29.06
N THR A 666 -10.43 11.73 -29.91
CA THR A 666 -11.81 12.03 -30.29
C THR A 666 -12.77 11.22 -29.44
N VAL A 667 -13.78 11.86 -28.86
CA VAL A 667 -14.86 11.18 -28.15
C VAL A 667 -15.70 10.37 -29.15
N GLY A 668 -15.95 9.11 -28.85
CA GLY A 668 -16.76 8.20 -29.64
C GLY A 668 -18.20 8.69 -29.82
N GLU A 669 -18.91 8.13 -30.82
CA GLU A 669 -20.32 8.45 -31.06
C GLU A 669 -21.23 8.09 -29.87
N ASP A 670 -20.78 7.14 -29.04
CA ASP A 670 -21.39 6.71 -27.78
C ASP A 670 -21.14 7.66 -26.60
N GLY A 671 -20.35 8.72 -26.82
CA GLY A 671 -20.01 9.70 -25.79
C GLY A 671 -18.88 9.26 -24.87
N THR A 672 -18.18 8.15 -25.18
CA THR A 672 -17.05 7.66 -24.38
C THR A 672 -15.71 8.01 -25.02
N TRP A 673 -14.66 8.13 -24.21
CA TRP A 673 -13.29 8.29 -24.69
C TRP A 673 -12.36 7.39 -23.88
N THR A 674 -11.26 6.94 -24.50
CA THR A 674 -10.28 6.03 -23.89
C THR A 674 -8.87 6.31 -24.40
N PHE A 675 -7.92 6.54 -23.50
CA PHE A 675 -6.54 6.90 -23.83
C PHE A 675 -5.53 6.06 -23.05
N ASP A 676 -4.59 5.44 -23.75
CA ASP A 676 -3.50 4.68 -23.12
C ASP A 676 -2.31 5.60 -22.81
N VAL A 677 -2.10 5.87 -21.53
CA VAL A 677 -0.99 6.68 -21.02
C VAL A 677 0.30 5.84 -21.05
N PRO A 678 1.32 6.25 -21.82
CA PRO A 678 2.55 5.48 -21.93
C PRO A 678 3.47 5.73 -20.74
N SER A 679 3.73 4.68 -19.96
CA SER A 679 4.71 4.57 -18.86
C SER A 679 5.16 5.91 -18.27
N PRO A 680 4.31 6.54 -17.43
CA PRO A 680 4.71 7.71 -16.66
C PRO A 680 5.85 7.38 -15.68
N ALA A 681 6.50 8.41 -15.17
CA ALA A 681 7.49 8.24 -14.12
C ALA A 681 6.82 7.77 -12.82
N ALA A 682 7.61 7.25 -11.87
CA ALA A 682 7.09 6.99 -10.53
C ALA A 682 6.96 8.30 -9.75
N GLY A 683 5.87 8.48 -9.02
CA GLY A 683 5.58 9.69 -8.25
C GLY A 683 4.18 10.24 -8.49
N ALA A 684 3.93 11.42 -7.92
CA ALA A 684 2.67 12.12 -8.09
C ALA A 684 2.60 12.79 -9.47
N HIS A 685 1.48 12.60 -10.16
CA HIS A 685 1.19 13.15 -11.49
C HIS A 685 -0.20 13.76 -11.52
N THR A 686 -0.34 14.90 -12.19
CA THR A 686 -1.61 15.56 -12.45
C THR A 686 -1.95 15.42 -13.93
N TYR A 687 -3.10 14.82 -14.22
CA TYR A 687 -3.61 14.68 -15.57
C TYR A 687 -4.74 15.68 -15.81
N SER A 688 -4.65 16.48 -16.87
CA SER A 688 -5.73 17.40 -17.26
C SER A 688 -6.19 17.14 -18.68
N VAL A 689 -7.49 17.29 -18.92
CA VAL A 689 -8.11 17.13 -20.23
C VAL A 689 -8.65 18.47 -20.67
N ASN A 690 -8.15 18.96 -21.80
CA ASN A 690 -8.58 20.20 -22.41
C ASN A 690 -9.49 19.93 -23.60
N GLY A 691 -10.53 20.74 -23.75
CA GLY A 691 -11.39 20.75 -24.93
C GLY A 691 -10.71 21.38 -26.15
N PRO A 692 -11.39 21.40 -27.30
CA PRO A 692 -10.81 21.84 -28.58
C PRO A 692 -10.39 23.33 -28.57
N ASP A 693 -11.03 24.15 -27.74
CA ASP A 693 -10.73 25.57 -27.56
C ASP A 693 -9.61 25.83 -26.52
N GLY A 694 -8.99 24.77 -25.99
CA GLY A 694 -7.95 24.85 -24.96
C GLY A 694 -8.47 25.10 -23.55
N THR A 695 -9.79 25.01 -23.33
CA THR A 695 -10.41 25.11 -22.00
C THR A 695 -10.20 23.80 -21.24
N GLU A 696 -9.72 23.87 -20.00
CA GLU A 696 -9.63 22.70 -19.13
C GLU A 696 -11.04 22.21 -18.77
N LEU A 697 -11.37 20.97 -19.15
CA LEU A 697 -12.66 20.33 -18.92
C LEU A 697 -12.66 19.51 -17.62
N GLY A 698 -11.50 18.97 -17.24
CA GLY A 698 -11.34 18.27 -15.98
C GLY A 698 -9.90 17.87 -15.69
N THR A 699 -9.64 17.56 -14.43
CA THR A 699 -8.32 17.23 -13.90
C THR A 699 -8.42 16.09 -12.90
N VAL A 700 -7.42 15.20 -12.91
CA VAL A 700 -7.29 14.08 -11.98
C VAL A 700 -5.84 13.97 -11.50
N SER A 701 -5.65 13.91 -10.18
CA SER A 701 -4.35 13.67 -9.55
C SER A 701 -4.21 12.18 -9.25
N THR A 702 -3.04 11.60 -9.47
CA THR A 702 -2.74 10.19 -9.16
C THR A 702 -1.30 10.04 -8.69
N THR A 703 -0.98 8.91 -8.06
CA THR A 703 0.41 8.56 -7.71
C THR A 703 0.80 7.26 -8.38
N VAL A 704 1.83 7.28 -9.24
CA VAL A 704 2.35 6.07 -9.89
C VAL A 704 3.38 5.42 -8.97
N ALA A 705 3.14 4.17 -8.61
CA ALA A 705 4.03 3.39 -7.76
C ALA A 705 5.39 3.16 -8.43
N ALA A 706 6.44 3.04 -7.63
CA ALA A 706 7.73 2.61 -8.15
C ALA A 706 7.66 1.16 -8.65
N ALA A 707 8.38 0.87 -9.74
CA ALA A 707 8.52 -0.50 -10.22
C ALA A 707 9.06 -1.41 -9.10
N SER A 708 8.51 -2.62 -9.00
CA SER A 708 8.96 -3.58 -7.99
C SER A 708 10.45 -3.89 -8.13
N ALA A 709 11.14 -4.16 -7.02
CA ALA A 709 12.58 -4.44 -7.03
C ALA A 709 12.96 -5.69 -7.85
N ASP A 710 11.99 -6.56 -8.12
CA ASP A 710 12.15 -7.80 -8.91
C ASP A 710 11.73 -7.63 -10.38
N ALA A 711 11.12 -6.50 -10.75
CA ALA A 711 10.73 -6.21 -12.12
C ALA A 711 11.97 -5.87 -12.96
N SER A 712 12.05 -6.39 -14.18
CA SER A 712 13.22 -6.23 -15.04
C SER A 712 12.84 -6.07 -16.51
N ALA A 713 13.38 -5.02 -17.12
CA ALA A 713 13.31 -4.76 -18.55
C ALA A 713 13.97 -5.87 -19.40
N ALA A 714 14.84 -6.69 -18.80
CA ALA A 714 15.61 -7.73 -19.51
C ALA A 714 14.75 -8.89 -20.03
N ASN A 715 13.52 -9.07 -19.51
CA ASN A 715 12.62 -10.15 -19.88
C ASN A 715 11.42 -9.67 -20.69
N CYS A 716 11.46 -8.46 -21.24
CA CYS A 716 10.33 -7.90 -21.94
C CYS A 716 10.13 -8.55 -23.32
N THR A 717 8.94 -9.11 -23.50
CA THR A 717 8.49 -9.82 -24.71
C THR A 717 7.17 -9.26 -25.26
N GLU A 718 6.83 -8.02 -24.90
CA GLU A 718 5.60 -7.38 -25.38
C GLU A 718 5.74 -6.93 -26.85
N ASP A 719 4.63 -6.98 -27.57
CA ASP A 719 4.56 -6.46 -28.93
C ASP A 719 4.78 -4.95 -28.94
N TYR A 720 5.46 -4.45 -29.97
CA TYR A 720 5.73 -3.02 -30.10
C TYR A 720 4.44 -2.22 -30.32
N THR A 721 4.21 -1.22 -29.46
CA THR A 721 3.12 -0.25 -29.61
C THR A 721 3.62 1.20 -29.60
N LEU A 722 2.79 2.11 -30.12
CA LEU A 722 3.05 3.54 -30.16
C LEU A 722 1.77 4.32 -29.90
N SER A 723 1.81 5.23 -28.93
CA SER A 723 0.66 6.02 -28.44
C SER A 723 0.31 7.23 -29.32
N ILE A 724 0.98 7.40 -30.47
CA ILE A 724 0.76 8.52 -31.40
C ILE A 724 0.60 7.99 -32.83
N THR A 725 -0.19 8.72 -33.62
CA THR A 725 -0.50 8.33 -35.01
C THR A 725 0.03 9.36 -36.01
N ASP A 726 0.29 8.92 -37.25
CA ASP A 726 0.73 9.79 -38.35
C ASP A 726 -0.33 10.87 -38.67
N GLY A 727 0.12 12.10 -38.85
CA GLY A 727 -0.71 13.26 -39.12
C GLY A 727 -1.34 13.91 -37.88
N GLN A 728 -1.13 13.38 -36.68
CA GLN A 728 -1.69 13.94 -35.45
C GLN A 728 -1.09 15.31 -35.12
N THR A 729 -1.89 16.17 -34.49
CA THR A 729 -1.45 17.46 -33.94
C THR A 729 -1.21 17.35 -32.43
N VAL A 730 -0.13 17.94 -31.93
CA VAL A 730 0.25 17.92 -30.50
C VAL A 730 0.84 19.27 -30.09
N SER A 731 0.69 19.65 -28.82
CA SER A 731 1.25 20.90 -28.27
C SER A 731 2.62 20.64 -27.62
N GLU A 732 3.62 21.50 -27.79
CA GLU A 732 4.91 21.31 -27.13
C GLU A 732 4.97 21.88 -25.70
N PRO A 733 5.65 21.21 -24.73
CA PRO A 733 6.26 19.89 -24.84
C PRO A 733 5.21 18.78 -24.85
N PHE A 734 5.51 17.69 -25.55
CA PHE A 734 4.66 16.50 -25.55
C PHE A 734 5.44 15.23 -25.21
N ARG A 735 4.74 14.20 -24.77
CA ARG A 735 5.27 12.87 -24.50
C ARG A 735 4.48 11.82 -25.28
N PHE A 736 5.20 10.82 -25.78
CA PHE A 736 4.60 9.63 -26.38
C PHE A 736 5.41 8.39 -26.00
N GLY A 737 4.88 7.21 -26.26
CA GLY A 737 5.56 5.97 -25.93
C GLY A 737 4.73 4.76 -26.26
N GLY A 738 4.94 3.66 -25.56
CA GLY A 738 4.18 2.42 -25.73
C GLY A 738 4.80 1.28 -24.93
N VAL A 739 4.49 0.05 -25.33
CA VAL A 739 5.12 -1.16 -24.81
C VAL A 739 6.00 -1.82 -25.86
N GLY A 740 6.83 -2.77 -25.44
CA GLY A 740 7.75 -3.42 -26.33
C GLY A 740 8.62 -4.50 -25.72
N GLN A 741 9.59 -4.94 -26.53
CA GLN A 741 10.50 -6.03 -26.21
C GLN A 741 11.97 -5.67 -26.45
N GLY A 742 12.86 -6.49 -25.88
CA GLY A 742 14.30 -6.31 -26.02
C GLY A 742 14.86 -5.19 -25.14
N GLU A 743 15.94 -4.54 -25.61
CA GLU A 743 16.64 -3.50 -24.82
C GLU A 743 15.96 -2.12 -24.85
N GLY A 744 14.93 -1.96 -25.67
CA GLY A 744 14.21 -0.69 -25.89
C GLY A 744 14.38 -0.14 -27.29
N TYR A 745 14.13 1.16 -27.44
CA TYR A 745 13.97 1.81 -28.75
C TYR A 745 14.82 3.07 -28.91
N SER A 746 15.36 3.25 -30.11
CA SER A 746 16.03 4.46 -30.56
C SER A 746 15.06 5.34 -31.34
N VAL A 747 14.81 6.54 -30.83
CA VAL A 747 13.92 7.54 -31.44
C VAL A 747 14.77 8.58 -32.16
N THR A 748 14.62 8.66 -33.48
CA THR A 748 15.26 9.67 -34.33
C THR A 748 14.26 10.74 -34.71
N VAL A 749 14.55 11.99 -34.34
CA VAL A 749 13.72 13.16 -34.62
C VAL A 749 14.25 13.88 -35.86
N LYS A 750 13.37 14.17 -36.83
CA LYS A 750 13.70 14.80 -38.11
C LYS A 750 12.78 15.99 -38.39
N ARG A 751 13.32 17.01 -39.06
CA ARG A 751 12.56 18.12 -39.66
C ARG A 751 12.88 18.16 -41.15
N GLY A 752 11.93 17.73 -41.97
CA GLY A 752 12.20 17.36 -43.36
C GLY A 752 13.27 16.27 -43.41
N GLU A 753 14.26 16.42 -44.29
CA GLU A 753 15.39 15.48 -44.41
C GLU A 753 16.47 15.66 -43.32
N ARG A 754 16.41 16.73 -42.52
CA ARG A 754 17.43 17.01 -41.51
C ARG A 754 17.12 16.28 -40.21
N THR A 755 18.07 15.46 -39.74
CA THR A 755 17.99 14.87 -38.40
C THR A 755 18.30 15.93 -37.34
N ILE A 756 17.39 16.10 -36.38
CA ILE A 756 17.54 16.99 -35.22
C ILE A 756 18.36 16.28 -34.14
N GLY A 757 18.06 15.00 -33.89
CA GLY A 757 18.78 14.17 -32.93
C GLY A 757 18.25 12.75 -32.89
N THR A 758 19.01 11.87 -32.26
CA THR A 758 18.63 10.48 -31.98
C THR A 758 18.83 10.22 -30.49
N LYS A 759 17.89 9.52 -29.87
CA LYS A 759 17.93 9.19 -28.45
C LYS A 759 17.53 7.74 -28.24
N ASP A 760 18.38 7.00 -27.54
CA ASP A 760 18.08 5.64 -27.09
C ASP A 760 17.28 5.68 -25.78
N ILE A 761 16.21 4.90 -25.74
CA ILE A 761 15.22 4.84 -24.69
C ILE A 761 15.11 3.38 -24.25
N PRO A 762 15.67 3.03 -23.08
CA PRO A 762 15.51 1.67 -22.56
C PRO A 762 14.06 1.41 -22.17
N LEU A 763 13.64 0.14 -22.24
CA LEU A 763 12.38 -0.26 -21.61
C LEU A 763 12.48 -0.10 -20.10
N ASP A 764 11.36 0.26 -19.49
CA ASP A 764 11.17 0.17 -18.05
C ASP A 764 10.93 -1.30 -17.64
N ALA A 765 10.84 -1.50 -16.33
CA ALA A 765 10.66 -2.81 -15.74
C ALA A 765 9.27 -3.44 -16.01
N THR A 766 8.34 -2.66 -16.56
CA THR A 766 7.00 -3.06 -17.00
C THR A 766 6.88 -3.18 -18.52
N CYS A 767 8.02 -3.20 -19.22
CA CYS A 767 8.11 -3.30 -20.67
C CYS A 767 7.55 -2.10 -21.44
N GLY A 768 7.28 -1.01 -20.73
CA GLY A 768 6.91 0.25 -21.34
C GLY A 768 8.12 1.12 -21.65
N TRP A 769 7.91 2.10 -22.52
CA TRP A 769 8.89 3.13 -22.84
C TRP A 769 8.17 4.43 -23.09
N SER A 770 8.81 5.55 -22.73
CA SER A 770 8.25 6.87 -22.95
C SER A 770 9.34 7.87 -23.35
N TYR A 771 8.96 8.82 -24.20
CA TYR A 771 9.82 9.84 -24.76
C TYR A 771 9.16 11.21 -24.70
N GLN A 772 9.78 12.15 -23.99
CA GLN A 772 9.38 13.54 -24.02
C GLN A 772 10.11 14.30 -25.13
N SER A 773 9.36 14.96 -26.00
CA SER A 773 9.86 15.73 -27.13
C SER A 773 9.53 17.21 -26.99
N LYS A 774 10.50 18.06 -27.36
CA LYS A 774 10.35 19.52 -27.46
C LYS A 774 11.09 20.04 -28.70
N PRO A 775 10.62 19.69 -29.91
CA PRO A 775 11.34 19.99 -31.16
C PRO A 775 11.18 21.44 -31.63
N GLY A 776 10.30 22.25 -31.04
CA GLY A 776 9.80 23.50 -31.60
C GLY A 776 8.61 23.26 -32.53
N ALA A 777 7.70 24.23 -32.61
CA ALA A 777 6.56 24.18 -33.52
C ALA A 777 6.92 23.91 -35.00
N GLY A 778 6.00 23.24 -35.70
CA GLY A 778 6.09 22.87 -37.10
C GLY A 778 5.93 21.36 -37.35
N THR A 779 6.14 20.93 -38.60
CA THR A 779 6.04 19.52 -38.99
C THR A 779 7.33 18.77 -38.64
N ILE A 780 7.21 17.74 -37.81
CA ILE A 780 8.33 16.94 -37.28
C ILE A 780 8.06 15.47 -37.54
N SER A 781 9.04 14.75 -38.07
CA SER A 781 8.96 13.31 -38.30
C SER A 781 9.80 12.55 -37.28
N TYR A 782 9.25 11.46 -36.76
CA TYR A 782 9.85 10.57 -35.79
C TYR A 782 10.05 9.20 -36.42
N GLU A 783 11.25 8.63 -36.29
CA GLU A 783 11.55 7.24 -36.67
C GLU A 783 11.92 6.46 -35.41
N VAL A 784 11.22 5.35 -35.15
CA VAL A 784 11.47 4.47 -34.01
C VAL A 784 12.11 3.17 -34.50
N ARG A 785 13.23 2.77 -33.88
CA ARG A 785 13.98 1.55 -34.20
C ARG A 785 14.30 0.76 -32.93
N PRO A 786 14.50 -0.56 -33.00
CA PRO A 786 15.05 -1.31 -31.87
C PRO A 786 16.48 -0.85 -31.54
N ILE A 787 16.82 -0.82 -30.25
CA ILE A 787 18.22 -0.61 -29.82
C ILE A 787 19.06 -1.83 -30.24
N GLY A 788 20.31 -1.58 -30.66
CA GLY A 788 21.28 -2.62 -31.01
C GLY A 788 21.35 -2.99 -32.49
N ASP A 789 20.37 -2.57 -33.31
CA ASP A 789 20.42 -2.75 -34.77
C ASP A 789 20.15 -1.43 -35.51
N ALA A 790 21.21 -0.63 -35.68
CA ALA A 790 21.12 0.65 -36.40
C ALA A 790 20.80 0.49 -37.90
N ALA A 791 20.95 -0.73 -38.45
CA ALA A 791 20.68 -1.06 -39.85
C ALA A 791 19.26 -1.63 -40.07
N ALA A 792 18.54 -1.96 -38.99
CA ALA A 792 17.14 -2.38 -39.06
C ALA A 792 16.26 -1.28 -39.68
N GLU A 793 15.25 -1.70 -40.44
CA GLU A 793 14.20 -0.80 -40.90
C GLU A 793 13.45 -0.20 -39.69
N PRO A 794 13.04 1.07 -39.74
CA PRO A 794 12.25 1.67 -38.67
C PRO A 794 10.94 0.91 -38.49
N LEU A 795 10.65 0.55 -37.24
CA LEU A 795 9.39 -0.10 -36.85
C LEU A 795 8.21 0.84 -37.12
N SER A 796 8.40 2.13 -36.87
CA SER A 796 7.42 3.18 -37.14
C SER A 796 8.09 4.44 -37.67
N ARG A 797 7.38 5.10 -38.59
CA ARG A 797 7.67 6.47 -39.03
C ARG A 797 6.38 7.29 -38.90
N VAL A 798 6.41 8.32 -38.07
CA VAL A 798 5.25 9.16 -37.74
C VAL A 798 5.60 10.62 -37.98
N THR A 799 4.75 11.35 -38.68
CA THR A 799 4.86 12.78 -38.91
C THR A 799 3.79 13.51 -38.13
N LEU A 800 4.21 14.40 -37.24
CA LEU A 800 3.33 15.17 -36.37
C LEU A 800 3.35 16.65 -36.76
N THR A 801 2.23 17.33 -36.51
CA THR A 801 2.16 18.79 -36.50
C THR A 801 2.28 19.27 -35.06
N VAL A 802 3.38 19.95 -34.74
CA VAL A 802 3.64 20.45 -33.39
C VAL A 802 3.20 21.90 -33.28
N GLY A 803 2.24 22.17 -32.40
CA GLY A 803 1.78 23.49 -31.99
C GLY A 803 2.59 24.06 -30.83
N ASN A 804 2.40 25.35 -30.54
CA ASN A 804 3.00 26.07 -29.42
C ASN A 804 2.16 25.98 -28.15
#